data_AF-C5BQU7-F1
#
_entry.id   AF-C5BQU7-F1
#
_cell.length_a   1.000
_cell.length_b   1.000
_cell.length_c   1.000
_cell.angle_alpha   90.00
_cell.angle_beta   90.00
_cell.angle_gamma   90.00
#
_symmetry.space_group_name_H-M   'P 1'
#
loop_
_entity.id
_entity.type
_entity.pdbx_description
1 polymer ?
#
loop_
_entity_poly.entity_id
_entity_poly.type
_entity_poly.pdbx_seq_one_letter_code
_entity_poly.pdbx_strand_id
1 'polypeptide(L)'
;MAQTLTSNATGTHNGYYYSFWKDSGDASFELMSGGRYRSQWTNATNNWVGGKGWNPGGPRTVAYEGYYGVSNSQNSYLALYGWTRNPLIEYYVIESYGSYNPSSCNGGTNFGSFQSDGATYNVRRCQRVNQPSIEGTATFYQYFSVRTPKKGFGQISGTINVANHFNYWASQGLNLGSHDYMVLATEGYQSSGNSDITVSQTTSSGSSSSTSSSSSSSSSGGPSGSDIIVRARGTDGSEHINLNIGGVTVADWTLTTSDADYVYSGSASGDIQVEFDNDASGRDVILDYVYANGEVREAEDMEYNTSTYDGGCGNGSFSETMHCNGVIGFGATDDCFSGNCGTGSSSSSSSSSSSSSSSSSSSNSSSSSSSSSSSSSSSSSSGATGGSCAGVNVYPSWTARDWSGGAYNHANAGDQMVYQNTLYRANWYTNSVPGSDASWTNLGACGTGSSTSSTSSSSSSSSSSSSSSSSSTSSSSTSSSNSSSSSSSSSSSSSSSSSSSSSSSSSGSAQLVVAINAGGNATTYNGVQYQADEYYNGGSVSSTTDPIAGTTEDAVFQTERYGSYTYSIPVTAGTFSIDMQFAEIYQTAAGDRSFNLYIEDQLEMSNVDLYTLAGHDGAYEFSVDNIYVNDGSLDIELETLVDNGTIAGFAIYSPDGELTEPPTPPPSNENPSASCNVGPLPGAVSGTNNLPDPFRKLDGTRMTSKTEWRCRRAEILEQAYTYIYGEKPAKPSSVTGTVSSSSVQVSVSHNGRSTSFSASVELPSTGSAPYPAVIGFGGGFFGIAGGMKDVLKSQGVAIINFDPYQVGAEGSGQGNGRFYDIYGSSQAGLLTAWAWGASRIIDVLESSSLIDADSVGVTGCSRFGKAAFIAGAFDGRVALTIPNESGIGGVPALRLVPVVDSGGEQPSHAINYEPWFSPNAFRTFASSPNRLPIDTHEVIGLVAPRGLLILDNPHIGNLDYRSSYAAAAAGKRIYEALGVSSNMSFHNNVSDGSHCAWKSEFAQPLRDNVSKFLKGGSGNTGSINARSGSTVNVDSYINWTTPNLSGNLDF
;
A
#
# COMPACT_ATOMS: atom_id res chain seq x y z
N MET A 1 15.96 -6.13 47.22
CA MET A 1 14.64 -5.47 47.06
C MET A 1 14.77 -4.43 45.96
N ALA A 2 13.67 -3.90 45.43
CA ALA A 2 13.72 -2.75 44.54
C ALA A 2 14.04 -1.47 45.33
N GLN A 3 14.66 -0.47 44.69
CA GLN A 3 14.97 0.82 45.31
C GLN A 3 14.72 1.96 44.32
N THR A 4 13.74 2.81 44.61
CA THR A 4 13.46 4.03 43.83
C THR A 4 14.38 5.17 44.24
N LEU A 5 14.93 5.88 43.26
CA LEU A 5 15.73 7.09 43.39
C LEU A 5 15.00 8.27 42.73
N THR A 6 14.97 9.41 43.42
CA THR A 6 14.37 10.67 42.91
C THR A 6 15.34 11.86 43.00
N SER A 7 16.57 11.61 43.45
CA SER A 7 17.68 12.55 43.59
C SER A 7 18.99 11.91 43.10
N ASN A 8 19.94 12.72 42.64
CA ASN A 8 21.19 12.27 42.03
C ASN A 8 21.96 11.32 42.95
N ALA A 9 22.36 10.16 42.44
CA ALA A 9 23.06 9.13 43.19
C ALA A 9 23.82 8.17 42.26
N THR A 10 24.93 7.63 42.75
CA THR A 10 25.68 6.55 42.10
C THR A 10 26.04 5.49 43.15
N GLY A 11 26.38 4.28 42.71
CA GLY A 11 26.74 3.18 43.62
C GLY A 11 26.63 1.81 42.97
N THR A 12 26.54 0.76 43.79
CA THR A 12 26.41 -0.63 43.32
C THR A 12 25.14 -1.26 43.88
N HIS A 13 24.36 -1.94 43.04
CA HIS A 13 23.10 -2.60 43.40
C HIS A 13 22.98 -3.95 42.69
N ASN A 14 22.85 -5.04 43.46
CA ASN A 14 22.77 -6.43 42.96
C ASN A 14 23.88 -6.80 41.95
N GLY A 15 25.12 -6.39 42.22
CA GLY A 15 26.31 -6.71 41.41
C GLY A 15 26.63 -5.74 40.27
N TYR A 16 25.73 -4.82 39.94
CA TYR A 16 25.93 -3.83 38.88
C TYR A 16 26.16 -2.44 39.47
N TYR A 17 27.08 -1.67 38.88
CA TYR A 17 27.16 -0.24 39.13
C TYR A 17 25.93 0.46 38.56
N TYR A 18 25.48 1.55 39.18
CA TYR A 18 24.45 2.43 38.66
C TYR A 18 24.88 3.88 38.74
N SER A 19 24.38 4.67 37.79
CA SER A 19 24.45 6.13 37.80
C SER A 19 23.05 6.68 37.55
N PHE A 20 22.64 7.69 38.31
CA PHE A 20 21.43 8.46 38.08
C PHE A 20 21.70 9.94 38.40
N TRP A 21 21.48 10.80 37.42
CA TRP A 21 21.69 12.23 37.50
C TRP A 21 20.54 12.97 36.81
N LYS A 22 20.11 14.08 37.40
CA LYS A 22 19.26 15.11 36.77
C LYS A 22 19.65 16.49 37.24
N ASP A 23 19.27 17.51 36.47
CA ASP A 23 19.36 18.91 36.93
C ASP A 23 18.12 19.33 37.73
N SER A 24 16.93 18.90 37.31
CA SER A 24 15.65 19.41 37.78
C SER A 24 14.46 18.52 37.34
N GLY A 25 13.30 18.77 37.94
CA GLY A 25 12.04 18.08 37.60
C GLY A 25 11.87 16.70 38.23
N ASP A 26 10.93 15.92 37.67
CA ASP A 26 10.27 14.80 38.33
C ASP A 26 10.85 13.41 38.03
N ALA A 27 11.81 13.30 37.10
CA ALA A 27 12.44 12.04 36.72
C ALA A 27 12.81 11.14 37.91
N SER A 28 12.45 9.87 37.79
CA SER A 28 12.58 8.83 38.81
C SER A 28 13.22 7.58 38.21
N PHE A 29 14.00 6.86 39.03
CA PHE A 29 14.83 5.74 38.58
C PHE A 29 14.77 4.59 39.60
N GLU A 30 14.25 3.43 39.21
CA GLU A 30 14.07 2.27 40.08
C GLU A 30 15.11 1.19 39.80
N LEU A 31 15.92 0.88 40.81
CA LEU A 31 16.93 -0.17 40.78
C LEU A 31 16.29 -1.54 41.03
N MET A 32 16.23 -2.38 40.00
CA MET A 32 15.67 -3.74 40.08
C MET A 32 16.76 -4.80 40.34
N SER A 33 16.39 -6.08 40.30
CA SER A 33 17.32 -7.23 40.41
C SER A 33 18.33 -7.29 39.26
N GLY A 34 19.57 -7.67 39.56
CA GLY A 34 20.65 -7.75 38.57
C GLY A 34 20.89 -6.42 37.85
N GLY A 35 21.15 -6.48 36.54
CA GLY A 35 21.36 -5.33 35.68
C GLY A 35 20.08 -4.55 35.31
N ARG A 36 18.90 -4.98 35.77
CA ARG A 36 17.62 -4.33 35.41
C ARG A 36 17.40 -3.01 36.14
N TYR A 37 16.93 -2.00 35.41
CA TYR A 37 16.45 -0.74 35.96
C TYR A 37 15.15 -0.31 35.28
N ARG A 38 14.41 0.59 35.92
CA ARG A 38 13.27 1.29 35.34
C ARG A 38 13.42 2.79 35.47
N SER A 39 12.77 3.55 34.59
CA SER A 39 12.68 5.01 34.70
C SER A 39 11.31 5.53 34.29
N GLN A 40 10.92 6.67 34.86
CA GLN A 40 9.77 7.47 34.42
C GLN A 40 10.07 8.96 34.60
N TRP A 41 9.76 9.77 33.60
CA TRP A 41 9.93 11.23 33.62
C TRP A 41 8.85 11.93 32.78
N THR A 42 8.53 13.19 33.12
CA THR A 42 7.63 14.02 32.30
C THR A 42 8.37 15.24 31.74
N ASN A 43 7.69 15.99 30.86
CA ASN A 43 8.22 17.24 30.28
C ASN A 43 8.62 18.31 31.33
N ALA A 44 8.30 18.11 32.61
CA ALA A 44 8.79 18.92 33.73
C ALA A 44 10.27 18.67 34.09
N THR A 45 10.88 17.59 33.60
CA THR A 45 12.33 17.35 33.69
C THR A 45 13.08 18.04 32.56
N ASN A 46 14.02 18.92 32.91
CA ASN A 46 14.85 19.62 31.92
C ASN A 46 15.93 18.71 31.34
N ASN A 47 16.80 18.09 32.16
CA ASN A 47 17.62 16.96 31.73
C ASN A 47 17.81 15.90 32.82
N TRP A 48 17.84 14.62 32.41
CA TRP A 48 18.24 13.50 33.26
C TRP A 48 18.91 12.38 32.45
N VAL A 49 19.86 11.66 33.07
CA VAL A 49 20.46 10.43 32.55
C VAL A 49 20.54 9.38 33.67
N GLY A 50 20.23 8.12 33.37
CA GLY A 50 20.40 7.03 34.32
C GLY A 50 20.45 5.65 33.70
N GLY A 51 21.28 4.78 34.29
CA GLY A 51 21.57 3.44 33.76
C GLY A 51 22.29 2.52 34.74
N LYS A 52 22.51 1.27 34.30
CA LYS A 52 23.29 0.25 35.02
C LYS A 52 24.43 -0.31 34.17
N GLY A 53 25.46 -0.85 34.83
CA GLY A 53 26.66 -1.38 34.18
C GLY A 53 27.80 -1.61 35.17
N TRP A 54 28.97 -1.01 34.91
CA TRP A 54 30.24 -1.33 35.54
C TRP A 54 31.03 -0.07 35.95
N ASN A 55 31.83 -0.21 37.00
CA ASN A 55 32.85 0.77 37.39
C ASN A 55 34.08 -0.01 37.92
N PRO A 56 35.26 0.09 37.28
CA PRO A 56 35.51 0.82 36.04
C PRO A 56 34.78 0.20 34.82
N GLY A 57 34.63 1.01 33.77
CA GLY A 57 34.15 0.63 32.45
C GLY A 57 35.17 -0.20 31.66
N GLY A 58 35.29 0.06 30.36
CA GLY A 58 36.28 -0.60 29.50
C GLY A 58 35.75 -1.78 28.67
N PRO A 59 36.55 -2.27 27.71
CA PRO A 59 36.15 -3.27 26.71
C PRO A 59 35.51 -4.53 27.30
N ARG A 60 34.36 -4.89 26.73
CA ARG A 60 33.56 -6.10 27.00
C ARG A 60 32.45 -6.20 25.96
N THR A 61 31.83 -7.35 25.83
CA THR A 61 30.57 -7.50 25.09
C THR A 61 29.41 -7.26 26.04
N VAL A 62 28.63 -6.22 25.76
CA VAL A 62 27.45 -5.81 26.55
C VAL A 62 26.19 -6.33 25.85
N ALA A 63 25.38 -7.14 26.52
CA ALA A 63 24.07 -7.55 26.03
C ALA A 63 22.96 -6.80 26.79
N TYR A 64 21.84 -6.53 26.12
CA TYR A 64 20.72 -5.83 26.73
C TYR A 64 19.36 -6.18 26.12
N GLU A 65 18.31 -6.00 26.91
CA GLU A 65 16.92 -6.24 26.53
C GLU A 65 15.95 -5.42 27.39
N GLY A 66 14.75 -5.15 26.89
CA GLY A 66 13.67 -4.57 27.68
C GLY A 66 12.70 -3.72 26.87
N TYR A 67 12.18 -2.67 27.50
CA TYR A 67 11.21 -1.74 26.92
C TYR A 67 11.70 -0.29 27.03
N TYR A 68 11.61 0.45 25.92
CA TYR A 68 12.00 1.85 25.80
C TYR A 68 10.77 2.66 25.32
N GLY A 69 9.98 3.11 26.28
CA GLY A 69 8.67 3.75 26.10
C GLY A 69 8.76 5.24 25.80
N VAL A 70 9.25 5.57 24.61
CA VAL A 70 9.23 6.93 24.03
C VAL A 70 8.66 6.87 22.60
N SER A 71 8.65 8.02 21.90
CA SER A 71 8.28 8.10 20.48
C SER A 71 9.28 8.95 19.71
N ASN A 72 9.17 8.97 18.37
CA ASN A 72 10.03 9.76 17.50
C ASN A 72 9.90 11.29 17.68
N SER A 73 8.92 11.78 18.47
CA SER A 73 8.78 13.20 18.83
C SER A 73 9.45 13.57 20.16
N GLN A 74 9.77 12.60 21.02
CA GLN A 74 10.37 12.83 22.34
C GLN A 74 11.89 13.02 22.22
N ASN A 75 12.45 14.01 22.89
CA ASN A 75 13.91 14.18 22.96
C ASN A 75 14.49 13.30 24.07
N SER A 76 14.88 12.08 23.69
CA SER A 76 15.40 11.03 24.56
C SER A 76 16.23 10.03 23.75
N TYR A 77 17.17 9.34 24.39
CA TYR A 77 17.96 8.27 23.78
C TYR A 77 18.30 7.11 24.73
N LEU A 78 18.50 5.93 24.15
CA LEU A 78 19.04 4.73 24.80
C LEU A 78 20.45 4.50 24.25
N ALA A 79 21.45 4.53 25.13
CA ALA A 79 22.86 4.46 24.76
C ALA A 79 23.71 3.76 25.81
N LEU A 80 24.80 3.10 25.38
CA LEU A 80 25.89 2.75 26.28
C LEU A 80 26.73 4.02 26.53
N TYR A 81 26.68 4.49 27.77
CA TYR A 81 27.20 5.77 28.23
C TYR A 81 28.38 5.57 29.19
N GLY A 82 29.40 6.41 29.14
CA GLY A 82 30.50 6.33 30.09
C GLY A 82 31.46 7.51 30.04
N TRP A 83 32.45 7.45 30.93
CA TRP A 83 33.47 8.49 31.07
C TRP A 83 34.88 7.92 31.18
N THR A 84 35.87 8.73 30.81
CA THR A 84 37.29 8.52 31.14
C THR A 84 37.89 9.76 31.77
N ARG A 85 39.02 9.59 32.47
CA ARG A 85 39.88 10.64 33.02
C ARG A 85 41.26 10.57 32.39
N ASN A 86 41.91 11.72 32.21
CA ASN A 86 43.24 11.85 31.62
C ASN A 86 43.43 11.10 30.26
N PRO A 87 42.81 11.56 29.14
CA PRO A 87 41.95 12.74 29.02
C PRO A 87 40.54 12.56 29.62
N LEU A 88 39.95 13.68 30.04
CA LEU A 88 38.54 13.76 30.41
C LEU A 88 37.68 13.67 29.14
N ILE A 89 37.01 12.54 28.95
CA ILE A 89 36.14 12.26 27.80
C ILE A 89 34.81 11.72 28.33
N GLU A 90 33.72 12.20 27.74
CA GLU A 90 32.39 11.60 27.85
C GLU A 90 32.13 10.79 26.57
N TYR A 91 31.51 9.62 26.63
CA TYR A 91 31.27 8.82 25.43
C TYR A 91 29.92 8.11 25.40
N TYR A 92 29.40 7.94 24.18
CA TYR A 92 28.10 7.33 23.90
C TYR A 92 28.19 6.39 22.69
N VAL A 93 27.70 5.15 22.85
CA VAL A 93 27.25 4.29 21.74
C VAL A 93 25.73 4.32 21.73
N ILE A 94 25.13 5.00 20.75
CA ILE A 94 23.70 5.29 20.72
C ILE A 94 22.99 4.25 19.86
N GLU A 95 22.16 3.44 20.50
CA GLU A 95 21.38 2.39 19.85
C GLU A 95 20.03 2.92 19.34
N SER A 96 19.39 3.82 20.09
CA SER A 96 18.14 4.49 19.70
C SER A 96 18.07 5.93 20.20
N TYR A 97 17.41 6.80 19.45
CA TYR A 97 17.10 8.19 19.83
C TYR A 97 15.76 8.62 19.24
N GLY A 98 15.05 9.54 19.89
CA GLY A 98 13.77 10.08 19.44
C GLY A 98 13.92 11.21 18.42
N SER A 99 13.43 12.41 18.76
CA SER A 99 13.36 13.57 17.86
C SER A 99 14.68 14.31 17.62
N TYR A 100 15.71 14.03 18.40
CA TYR A 100 17.01 14.70 18.32
C TYR A 100 18.16 13.68 18.33
N ASN A 101 19.12 13.85 17.43
CA ASN A 101 20.35 13.06 17.42
C ASN A 101 21.40 13.78 18.29
N PRO A 102 21.80 13.26 19.46
CA PRO A 102 22.66 13.98 20.39
C PRO A 102 24.06 14.31 19.84
N SER A 103 24.52 13.61 18.79
CA SER A 103 25.80 13.93 18.15
C SER A 103 25.76 15.23 17.32
N SER A 104 24.59 15.81 17.03
CA SER A 104 24.43 16.93 16.07
C SER A 104 24.92 18.30 16.57
N CYS A 105 25.88 18.33 17.51
CA CYS A 105 26.48 19.54 18.04
C CYS A 105 27.03 20.48 16.96
N ASN A 106 26.90 21.78 17.20
CA ASN A 106 27.54 22.81 16.35
C ASN A 106 29.06 22.72 16.47
N GLY A 107 29.78 22.84 15.34
CA GLY A 107 31.24 22.67 15.28
C GLY A 107 31.75 21.23 15.47
N GLY A 108 30.86 20.22 15.51
CA GLY A 108 31.25 18.81 15.62
C GLY A 108 32.05 18.31 14.41
N THR A 109 33.00 17.41 14.65
CA THR A 109 33.86 16.81 13.62
C THR A 109 33.46 15.35 13.39
N ASN A 110 33.17 14.96 12.15
CA ASN A 110 32.92 13.56 11.78
C ASN A 110 34.26 12.81 11.60
N PHE A 111 34.29 11.53 11.96
CA PHE A 111 35.46 10.64 11.88
C PHE A 111 35.09 9.32 11.18
N GLY A 112 34.37 9.41 10.06
CA GLY A 112 33.92 8.25 9.29
C GLY A 112 32.85 7.41 10.01
N SER A 113 32.80 6.13 9.64
CA SER A 113 31.85 5.14 10.13
C SER A 113 32.45 3.73 10.05
N PHE A 114 31.89 2.78 10.79
CA PHE A 114 32.28 1.36 10.75
C PHE A 114 31.11 0.44 11.08
N GLN A 115 31.19 -0.81 10.66
CA GLN A 115 30.23 -1.86 11.03
C GLN A 115 30.58 -2.43 12.41
N SER A 116 29.58 -2.59 13.28
CA SER A 116 29.63 -3.45 14.46
C SER A 116 28.20 -3.86 14.84
N ASP A 117 28.04 -4.99 15.52
CA ASP A 117 26.76 -5.39 16.13
C ASP A 117 25.52 -5.31 15.21
N GLY A 118 25.70 -5.62 13.92
CA GLY A 118 24.64 -5.57 12.90
C GLY A 118 24.15 -4.17 12.51
N ALA A 119 25.01 -3.15 12.53
CA ALA A 119 24.73 -1.84 11.92
C ALA A 119 25.98 -0.99 11.66
N THR A 120 25.81 0.07 10.87
CA THR A 120 26.80 1.13 10.72
C THR A 120 26.74 2.08 11.91
N TYR A 121 27.87 2.33 12.56
CA TYR A 121 28.00 3.40 13.55
C TYR A 121 28.71 4.61 12.93
N ASN A 122 27.96 5.71 12.75
CA ASN A 122 28.52 6.99 12.34
C ASN A 122 29.28 7.63 13.51
N VAL A 123 30.55 8.00 13.30
CA VAL A 123 31.44 8.46 14.37
C VAL A 123 31.64 9.97 14.33
N ARG A 124 31.46 10.62 15.48
CA ARG A 124 31.53 12.08 15.61
C ARG A 124 32.08 12.51 16.97
N ARG A 125 32.83 13.62 16.97
CA ARG A 125 33.33 14.29 18.18
C ARG A 125 32.68 15.65 18.35
N CYS A 126 32.24 15.95 19.57
CA CYS A 126 31.78 17.27 19.99
C CYS A 126 32.68 17.82 21.10
N GLN A 127 32.78 19.15 21.24
CA GLN A 127 33.43 19.78 22.38
C GLN A 127 32.39 20.42 23.30
N ARG A 128 32.52 20.19 24.61
CA ARG A 128 31.68 20.77 25.66
C ARG A 128 32.54 21.74 26.46
N VAL A 129 32.23 23.04 26.38
CA VAL A 129 33.02 24.11 27.00
C VAL A 129 32.37 24.57 28.30
N ASN A 130 33.12 24.49 29.41
CA ASN A 130 32.68 24.84 30.76
C ASN A 130 31.32 24.23 31.13
N GLN A 131 31.19 22.91 30.97
CA GLN A 131 29.97 22.14 31.24
C GLN A 131 30.17 21.21 32.46
N PRO A 132 29.10 20.73 33.10
CA PRO A 132 29.19 19.69 34.13
C PRO A 132 29.86 18.40 33.64
N SER A 133 30.59 17.74 34.52
CA SER A 133 31.34 16.51 34.27
C SER A 133 31.63 15.76 35.58
N ILE A 134 32.24 14.58 35.49
CA ILE A 134 32.77 13.82 36.63
C ILE A 134 33.98 14.48 37.34
N GLU A 135 34.36 15.70 36.93
CA GLU A 135 35.40 16.56 37.54
C GLU A 135 34.85 17.95 37.91
N GLY A 136 33.52 18.11 37.96
CA GLY A 136 32.87 19.40 38.19
C GLY A 136 32.65 20.16 36.88
N THR A 137 32.82 21.47 36.87
CA THR A 137 32.69 22.27 35.64
C THR A 137 34.02 22.26 34.87
N ALA A 138 34.03 21.64 33.69
CA ALA A 138 35.24 21.43 32.90
C ALA A 138 35.00 21.71 31.40
N THR A 139 36.08 21.72 30.62
CA THR A 139 36.02 21.68 29.15
C THR A 139 36.56 20.34 28.67
N PHE A 140 35.75 19.58 27.94
CA PHE A 140 36.02 18.20 27.55
C PHE A 140 35.48 17.88 26.14
N TYR A 141 35.82 16.70 25.62
CA TYR A 141 35.24 16.18 24.38
C TYR A 141 34.20 15.09 24.67
N GLN A 142 33.19 15.03 23.82
CA GLN A 142 32.24 13.92 23.73
C GLN A 142 32.56 13.09 22.49
N TYR A 143 32.65 11.76 22.62
CA TYR A 143 32.78 10.82 21.49
C TYR A 143 31.45 10.07 21.27
N PHE A 144 31.02 10.00 20.02
CA PHE A 144 29.76 9.36 19.63
C PHE A 144 29.99 8.28 18.58
N SER A 145 29.39 7.11 18.79
CA SER A 145 29.05 6.14 17.74
C SER A 145 27.52 6.11 17.63
N VAL A 146 26.95 6.56 16.52
CA VAL A 146 25.49 6.63 16.32
C VAL A 146 25.03 5.52 15.39
N ARG A 147 24.23 4.58 15.91
CA ARG A 147 23.70 3.45 15.13
C ARG A 147 22.84 3.96 13.97
N THR A 148 23.11 3.42 12.79
CA THR A 148 22.45 3.75 11.52
C THR A 148 22.17 2.42 10.80
N PRO A 149 20.90 2.01 10.63
CA PRO A 149 19.69 2.64 11.17
C PRO A 149 19.66 2.61 12.72
N LYS A 150 19.01 3.61 13.33
CA LYS A 150 18.72 3.60 14.77
C LYS A 150 17.64 2.57 15.09
N LYS A 151 17.70 1.93 16.25
CA LYS A 151 16.65 1.00 16.71
C LYS A 151 15.35 1.73 17.05
N GLY A 152 14.23 1.02 16.94
CA GLY A 152 12.89 1.54 17.22
C GLY A 152 12.62 1.80 18.70
N PHE A 153 11.35 2.07 19.01
CA PHE A 153 10.84 2.29 20.37
C PHE A 153 9.91 1.14 20.77
N GLY A 154 9.59 1.03 22.07
CA GLY A 154 8.88 -0.12 22.61
C GLY A 154 9.85 -1.24 22.99
N GLN A 155 9.55 -2.49 22.62
CA GLN A 155 10.44 -3.61 22.95
C GLN A 155 11.76 -3.50 22.18
N ILE A 156 12.90 -3.59 22.89
CA ILE A 156 14.23 -3.36 22.32
C ILE A 156 15.27 -4.28 22.95
N SER A 157 16.22 -4.76 22.15
CA SER A 157 17.35 -5.58 22.61
C SER A 157 18.57 -5.46 21.70
N GLY A 158 19.70 -6.00 22.13
CA GLY A 158 20.89 -6.13 21.31
C GLY A 158 22.16 -6.47 22.07
N THR A 159 23.23 -6.50 21.31
CA THR A 159 24.61 -6.64 21.79
C THR A 159 25.41 -5.40 21.36
N ILE A 160 26.43 -5.04 22.14
CA ILE A 160 27.40 -4.00 21.82
C ILE A 160 28.80 -4.54 22.15
N ASN A 161 29.60 -4.82 21.12
CA ASN A 161 31.01 -5.16 21.26
C ASN A 161 31.84 -3.87 21.46
N VAL A 162 31.98 -3.47 22.74
CA VAL A 162 32.62 -2.21 23.13
C VAL A 162 34.07 -2.09 22.64
N ALA A 163 34.76 -3.23 22.42
CA ALA A 163 36.11 -3.22 21.86
C ALA A 163 36.14 -2.61 20.44
N ASN A 164 35.17 -2.94 19.58
CA ASN A 164 35.09 -2.42 18.21
C ASN A 164 34.99 -0.89 18.19
N HIS A 165 34.14 -0.33 19.06
CA HIS A 165 33.99 1.13 19.21
C HIS A 165 35.29 1.79 19.65
N PHE A 166 35.93 1.28 20.71
CA PHE A 166 37.13 1.91 21.25
C PHE A 166 38.34 1.75 20.31
N ASN A 167 38.45 0.62 19.62
CA ASN A 167 39.48 0.38 18.61
C ASN A 167 39.32 1.30 17.39
N TYR A 168 38.09 1.49 16.90
CA TYR A 168 37.84 2.43 15.81
C TYR A 168 38.07 3.89 16.23
N TRP A 169 37.63 4.29 17.42
CA TRP A 169 37.93 5.61 17.95
C TRP A 169 39.46 5.83 18.04
N ALA A 170 40.21 4.87 18.56
CA ALA A 170 41.68 4.92 18.60
C ALA A 170 42.32 5.01 17.20
N SER A 171 41.82 4.26 16.19
CA SER A 171 42.33 4.33 14.82
C SER A 171 42.11 5.70 14.17
N GLN A 172 41.03 6.38 14.54
CA GLN A 172 40.73 7.77 14.15
C GLN A 172 41.41 8.83 15.05
N GLY A 173 42.33 8.42 15.94
CA GLY A 173 43.05 9.30 16.87
C GLY A 173 42.23 9.81 18.05
N LEU A 174 40.98 9.34 18.21
CA LEU A 174 40.08 9.63 19.33
C LEU A 174 40.41 8.73 20.53
N ASN A 175 41.59 8.94 21.09
CA ASN A 175 42.11 8.15 22.21
C ASN A 175 41.34 8.45 23.52
N LEU A 176 40.85 7.39 24.15
CA LEU A 176 40.23 7.42 25.48
C LEU A 176 41.28 7.49 26.60
N GLY A 177 40.87 7.97 27.77
CA GLY A 177 41.68 7.97 29.00
C GLY A 177 41.48 6.73 29.87
N SER A 178 41.91 6.81 31.12
CA SER A 178 41.58 5.80 32.14
C SER A 178 40.07 5.79 32.42
N HIS A 179 39.42 4.63 32.28
CA HIS A 179 37.97 4.52 32.48
C HIS A 179 37.55 4.87 33.91
N ASP A 180 36.51 5.72 34.01
CA ASP A 180 35.64 5.83 35.17
C ASP A 180 34.49 4.81 34.97
N TYR A 181 33.22 5.13 35.23
CA TYR A 181 32.11 4.20 34.98
C TYR A 181 31.68 4.06 33.50
N MET A 182 30.96 2.97 33.22
CA MET A 182 30.21 2.73 31.97
C MET A 182 28.87 2.03 32.27
N VAL A 183 27.76 2.58 31.77
CA VAL A 183 26.39 2.11 32.02
C VAL A 183 25.55 2.14 30.74
N LEU A 184 24.64 1.18 30.56
CA LEU A 184 23.58 1.31 29.56
C LEU A 184 22.50 2.22 30.14
N ALA A 185 22.34 3.41 29.57
CA ALA A 185 21.53 4.49 30.11
C ALA A 185 20.37 4.89 29.19
N THR A 186 19.29 5.33 29.82
CA THR A 186 18.27 6.17 29.22
C THR A 186 18.59 7.63 29.59
N GLU A 187 18.52 8.54 28.63
CA GLU A 187 18.60 10.00 28.87
C GLU A 187 17.37 10.69 28.26
N GLY A 188 16.87 11.74 28.91
CA GLY A 188 15.67 12.47 28.48
C GLY A 188 15.76 13.97 28.78
N TYR A 189 15.59 14.79 27.75
CA TYR A 189 15.69 16.25 27.80
C TYR A 189 14.37 16.91 27.42
N GLN A 190 13.75 17.67 28.33
CA GLN A 190 12.49 18.41 28.12
C GLN A 190 11.37 17.55 27.47
N SER A 191 11.34 16.27 27.80
CA SER A 191 10.54 15.23 27.15
C SER A 191 9.81 14.36 28.17
N SER A 192 8.99 13.42 27.71
CA SER A 192 8.27 12.47 28.56
C SER A 192 8.46 11.04 28.07
N GLY A 193 8.53 10.10 29.01
CA GLY A 193 8.72 8.70 28.68
C GLY A 193 8.91 7.79 29.88
N ASN A 194 9.20 6.53 29.57
CA ASN A 194 9.60 5.51 30.54
C ASN A 194 10.58 4.52 29.91
N SER A 195 11.31 3.79 30.75
CA SER A 195 12.08 2.62 30.31
C SER A 195 12.08 1.52 31.36
N ASP A 196 12.28 0.27 30.92
CA ASP A 196 12.36 -0.93 31.74
C ASP A 196 13.40 -1.86 31.08
N ILE A 197 14.68 -1.66 31.41
CA ILE A 197 15.83 -2.18 30.64
C ILE A 197 16.70 -3.06 31.54
N THR A 198 17.11 -4.21 31.02
CA THR A 198 18.08 -5.14 31.61
C THR A 198 19.38 -5.10 30.82
N VAL A 199 20.52 -5.07 31.51
CA VAL A 199 21.85 -5.16 30.92
C VAL A 199 22.62 -6.35 31.52
N SER A 200 23.48 -6.98 30.74
CA SER A 200 24.38 -8.05 31.15
C SER A 200 25.73 -7.97 30.39
N GLN A 201 26.68 -8.82 30.81
CA GLN A 201 27.96 -9.01 30.14
C GLN A 201 28.10 -10.51 29.80
N THR A 202 28.50 -10.82 28.57
CA THR A 202 28.89 -12.18 28.19
C THR A 202 30.36 -12.44 28.53
N THR A 203 30.72 -13.70 28.79
CA THR A 203 32.04 -14.09 29.29
C THR A 203 32.66 -15.21 28.46
N SER A 204 33.69 -14.89 27.68
CA SER A 204 34.61 -15.87 27.13
C SER A 204 35.74 -16.17 28.12
N SER A 205 36.38 -17.34 28.01
CA SER A 205 37.50 -17.76 28.85
C SER A 205 38.50 -18.55 28.00
N GLY A 206 39.66 -17.94 27.72
CA GLY A 206 40.65 -18.49 26.80
C GLY A 206 41.69 -19.41 27.45
N SER A 207 42.36 -20.22 26.63
CA SER A 207 43.62 -20.91 26.92
C SER A 207 44.33 -21.23 25.60
N SER A 208 45.64 -21.46 25.64
CA SER A 208 46.51 -21.22 24.48
C SER A 208 47.40 -22.39 24.05
N SER A 209 47.66 -22.42 22.74
CA SER A 209 48.93 -22.80 22.08
C SER A 209 49.28 -24.26 21.76
N SER A 210 49.94 -24.37 20.59
CA SER A 210 50.97 -25.33 20.15
C SER A 210 50.56 -26.44 19.16
N THR A 211 51.44 -26.62 18.17
CA THR A 211 51.19 -27.24 16.86
C THR A 211 51.90 -28.60 16.73
N SER A 212 51.29 -29.57 16.05
CA SER A 212 52.03 -30.63 15.33
C SER A 212 51.15 -31.32 14.26
N SER A 213 51.69 -31.48 13.06
CA SER A 213 50.98 -32.00 11.88
C SER A 213 51.30 -33.49 11.62
N SER A 214 50.31 -34.23 11.09
CA SER A 214 50.55 -35.44 10.28
C SER A 214 49.28 -35.82 9.49
N SER A 215 49.45 -36.33 8.26
CA SER A 215 48.38 -36.62 7.32
C SER A 215 48.11 -38.12 7.18
N SER A 216 46.86 -38.50 6.89
CA SER A 216 46.50 -39.71 6.12
C SER A 216 45.03 -39.66 5.68
N SER A 217 44.64 -40.54 4.75
CA SER A 217 43.48 -40.36 3.88
C SER A 217 42.26 -41.25 4.18
N SER A 218 41.07 -40.72 3.85
CA SER A 218 39.90 -41.44 3.33
C SER A 218 39.31 -42.61 4.14
N SER A 219 38.18 -42.36 4.80
CA SER A 219 37.13 -43.37 4.97
C SER A 219 35.76 -42.70 5.04
N SER A 220 34.75 -43.29 4.38
CA SER A 220 33.40 -42.73 4.32
C SER A 220 32.65 -42.91 5.64
N GLY A 221 32.60 -41.85 6.44
CA GLY A 221 31.66 -41.66 7.54
C GLY A 221 31.11 -40.24 7.46
N GLY A 222 29.81 -40.06 7.68
CA GLY A 222 29.24 -38.70 7.78
C GLY A 222 29.82 -37.97 9.00
N PRO A 223 30.01 -36.64 8.93
CA PRO A 223 30.56 -35.87 10.04
C PRO A 223 29.73 -36.04 11.31
N SER A 224 30.40 -36.07 12.45
CA SER A 224 29.74 -35.90 13.75
C SER A 224 29.24 -34.46 13.88
N GLY A 225 28.23 -34.22 14.70
CA GLY A 225 27.61 -32.89 14.87
C GLY A 225 28.51 -31.80 15.48
N SER A 226 29.80 -32.08 15.67
CA SER A 226 30.84 -31.15 16.15
C SER A 226 32.01 -30.99 15.17
N ASP A 227 32.04 -31.72 14.06
CA ASP A 227 33.06 -31.56 13.03
C ASP A 227 32.76 -30.33 12.16
N ILE A 228 33.80 -29.56 11.83
CA ILE A 228 33.72 -28.45 10.87
C ILE A 228 34.49 -28.85 9.62
N ILE A 229 33.89 -28.66 8.45
CA ILE A 229 34.52 -28.98 7.15
C ILE A 229 34.64 -27.69 6.35
N VAL A 230 35.86 -27.28 6.03
CA VAL A 230 36.15 -26.19 5.10
C VAL A 230 36.42 -26.82 3.74
N ARG A 231 35.64 -26.48 2.71
CA ARG A 231 35.80 -27.07 1.37
C ARG A 231 36.38 -26.03 0.42
N ALA A 232 37.59 -26.28 -0.09
CA ALA A 232 38.34 -25.28 -0.84
C ALA A 232 39.30 -25.88 -1.88
N ARG A 233 39.77 -25.04 -2.80
CA ARG A 233 40.94 -25.27 -3.67
C ARG A 233 41.80 -24.02 -3.78
N GLY A 234 43.09 -24.22 -3.99
CA GLY A 234 43.99 -23.17 -4.47
C GLY A 234 44.06 -23.15 -6.00
N THR A 235 44.65 -22.10 -6.58
CA THR A 235 44.99 -22.02 -8.01
C THR A 235 46.36 -22.60 -8.36
N ASP A 236 47.37 -22.46 -7.49
CA ASP A 236 48.75 -22.94 -7.70
C ASP A 236 49.10 -24.21 -6.90
N GLY A 237 48.33 -24.52 -5.84
CA GLY A 237 48.52 -25.70 -4.99
C GLY A 237 49.53 -25.49 -3.86
N SER A 238 49.78 -24.23 -3.52
CA SER A 238 50.63 -23.79 -2.42
C SER A 238 50.05 -22.59 -1.66
N GLU A 239 48.81 -22.20 -1.98
CA GLU A 239 47.97 -21.36 -1.13
C GLU A 239 47.77 -22.00 0.25
N HIS A 240 47.67 -21.17 1.27
CA HIS A 240 47.54 -21.58 2.67
C HIS A 240 46.37 -20.86 3.33
N ILE A 241 45.58 -21.62 4.10
CA ILE A 241 44.45 -21.09 4.86
C ILE A 241 44.51 -21.49 6.34
N ASN A 242 44.07 -20.59 7.20
CA ASN A 242 43.84 -20.82 8.63
C ASN A 242 42.32 -20.89 8.90
N LEU A 243 41.89 -21.88 9.68
CA LEU A 243 40.57 -21.89 10.30
C LEU A 243 40.66 -21.20 11.66
N ASN A 244 40.06 -20.03 11.78
CA ASN A 244 39.98 -19.24 13.00
C ASN A 244 38.58 -19.41 13.62
N ILE A 245 38.51 -19.80 14.90
CA ILE A 245 37.23 -19.93 15.63
C ILE A 245 37.30 -19.11 16.92
N GLY A 246 36.34 -18.20 17.10
CA GLY A 246 36.27 -17.33 18.28
C GLY A 246 37.49 -16.38 18.42
N GLY A 247 38.18 -16.10 17.31
CA GLY A 247 39.42 -15.31 17.29
C GLY A 247 40.70 -16.10 17.62
N VAL A 248 40.68 -17.43 17.52
CA VAL A 248 41.87 -18.29 17.70
C VAL A 248 42.00 -19.23 16.51
N THR A 249 43.19 -19.33 15.92
CA THR A 249 43.51 -20.34 14.90
C THR A 249 43.45 -21.75 15.49
N VAL A 250 42.60 -22.61 14.92
CA VAL A 250 42.38 -23.99 15.40
C VAL A 250 42.88 -25.07 14.43
N ALA A 251 43.06 -24.73 13.15
CA ALA A 251 43.68 -25.55 12.13
C ALA A 251 44.32 -24.69 11.03
N ASP A 252 45.32 -25.25 10.35
CA ASP A 252 46.08 -24.64 9.27
C ASP A 252 46.30 -25.67 8.14
N TRP A 253 46.15 -25.26 6.87
CA TRP A 253 46.22 -26.16 5.72
C TRP A 253 46.81 -25.51 4.46
N THR A 254 47.66 -26.25 3.74
CA THR A 254 48.03 -25.94 2.35
C THR A 254 47.02 -26.58 1.39
N LEU A 255 46.52 -25.82 0.43
CA LEU A 255 45.45 -26.23 -0.48
C LEU A 255 45.94 -27.02 -1.70
N THR A 256 45.06 -27.86 -2.26
CA THR A 256 45.27 -28.52 -3.56
C THR A 256 44.62 -27.74 -4.71
N THR A 257 45.09 -27.95 -5.94
CA THR A 257 44.52 -27.34 -7.18
C THR A 257 43.18 -27.95 -7.63
N SER A 258 42.51 -28.66 -6.74
CA SER A 258 41.21 -29.32 -6.92
C SER A 258 40.49 -29.37 -5.58
N ASP A 259 39.17 -29.24 -5.60
CA ASP A 259 38.36 -29.05 -4.40
C ASP A 259 38.45 -30.22 -3.43
N ALA A 260 38.92 -29.92 -2.21
CA ALA A 260 39.10 -30.89 -1.15
C ALA A 260 38.44 -30.43 0.15
N ASP A 261 38.08 -31.41 0.97
CA ASP A 261 37.38 -31.21 2.24
C ASP A 261 38.41 -31.22 3.38
N TYR A 262 38.62 -30.08 4.02
CA TYR A 262 39.56 -29.86 5.11
C TYR A 262 38.82 -29.87 6.45
N VAL A 263 39.03 -30.93 7.24
CA VAL A 263 38.19 -31.25 8.41
C VAL A 263 38.89 -30.87 9.71
N TYR A 264 38.18 -30.12 10.56
CA TYR A 264 38.54 -29.85 11.95
C TYR A 264 37.58 -30.58 12.91
N SER A 265 38.11 -31.62 13.57
CA SER A 265 37.40 -32.41 14.58
C SER A 265 37.76 -31.95 15.99
N GLY A 266 37.12 -30.88 16.46
CA GLY A 266 37.45 -30.24 17.74
C GLY A 266 36.24 -29.81 18.55
N SER A 267 36.47 -28.85 19.46
CA SER A 267 35.43 -28.30 20.37
C SER A 267 35.61 -26.81 20.66
N ALA A 268 36.31 -26.09 19.77
CA ALA A 268 36.33 -24.64 19.78
C ALA A 268 34.94 -24.09 19.46
N SER A 269 34.60 -22.94 20.04
CA SER A 269 33.28 -22.32 19.91
C SER A 269 33.36 -20.80 19.76
N GLY A 270 32.59 -20.25 18.82
CA GLY A 270 32.57 -18.82 18.50
C GLY A 270 32.50 -18.58 16.99
N ASP A 271 32.67 -17.33 16.57
CA ASP A 271 32.66 -16.94 15.15
C ASP A 271 33.70 -17.72 14.32
N ILE A 272 33.27 -18.36 13.24
CA ILE A 272 34.10 -19.13 12.32
C ILE A 272 34.57 -18.21 11.20
N GLN A 273 35.88 -18.17 10.96
CA GLN A 273 36.49 -17.43 9.85
C GLN A 273 37.53 -18.31 9.15
N VAL A 274 37.54 -18.29 7.82
CA VAL A 274 38.58 -18.89 6.99
C VAL A 274 39.47 -17.75 6.49
N GLU A 275 40.75 -17.78 6.86
CA GLU A 275 41.75 -16.75 6.53
C GLU A 275 42.70 -17.27 5.46
N PHE A 276 42.88 -16.52 4.38
CA PHE A 276 43.96 -16.70 3.40
C PHE A 276 45.12 -15.77 3.80
N ASP A 277 46.32 -16.33 4.01
CA ASP A 277 47.44 -15.61 4.65
C ASP A 277 48.75 -15.54 3.84
N ASN A 278 48.85 -16.24 2.71
CA ASN A 278 50.08 -16.37 1.92
C ASN A 278 49.97 -15.93 0.44
N ASP A 279 49.10 -14.97 0.15
CA ASP A 279 48.95 -14.27 -1.14
C ASP A 279 50.32 -13.97 -1.82
N ALA A 280 50.39 -14.35 -3.09
CA ALA A 280 51.45 -13.99 -4.00
C ALA A 280 50.89 -13.94 -5.44
N SER A 281 51.54 -13.18 -6.33
CA SER A 281 51.12 -13.00 -7.73
C SER A 281 50.79 -14.32 -8.46
N GLY A 282 49.50 -14.61 -8.62
CA GLY A 282 48.99 -15.83 -9.26
C GLY A 282 48.45 -16.89 -8.29
N ARG A 283 48.12 -16.48 -7.05
CA ARG A 283 47.41 -17.28 -6.04
C ARG A 283 46.06 -16.66 -5.70
N ASP A 284 45.00 -17.39 -6.02
CA ASP A 284 43.66 -17.17 -5.49
C ASP A 284 43.22 -18.44 -4.74
N VAL A 285 42.42 -18.28 -3.69
CA VAL A 285 41.69 -19.41 -3.08
C VAL A 285 40.24 -19.36 -3.54
N ILE A 286 39.71 -20.50 -3.98
CA ILE A 286 38.28 -20.71 -4.13
C ILE A 286 37.81 -21.49 -2.91
N LEU A 287 36.99 -20.84 -2.08
CA LEU A 287 36.32 -21.43 -0.93
C LEU A 287 34.88 -21.72 -1.35
N ASP A 288 34.52 -23.01 -1.40
CA ASP A 288 33.20 -23.53 -1.79
C ASP A 288 32.24 -23.25 -0.63
N TYR A 289 32.49 -23.87 0.54
CA TYR A 289 31.67 -23.69 1.74
C TYR A 289 32.40 -23.99 3.06
N VAL A 290 31.72 -23.67 4.16
CA VAL A 290 31.99 -24.27 5.48
C VAL A 290 30.77 -25.05 5.96
N TYR A 291 30.94 -26.34 6.28
CA TYR A 291 29.96 -27.12 7.02
C TYR A 291 30.19 -26.96 8.52
N ALA A 292 29.14 -26.59 9.26
CA ALA A 292 29.16 -26.45 10.72
C ALA A 292 27.76 -26.71 11.30
N ASN A 293 27.64 -27.16 12.55
CA ASN A 293 26.37 -27.37 13.27
C ASN A 293 25.31 -28.26 12.55
N GLY A 294 25.72 -29.05 11.56
CA GLY A 294 24.82 -29.89 10.75
C GLY A 294 24.37 -29.27 9.42
N GLU A 295 24.79 -28.05 9.09
CA GLU A 295 24.40 -27.29 7.91
C GLU A 295 25.62 -26.88 7.05
N VAL A 296 25.41 -26.72 5.74
CA VAL A 296 26.37 -26.11 4.82
C VAL A 296 26.15 -24.60 4.82
N ARG A 297 27.24 -23.82 4.76
CA ARG A 297 27.24 -22.35 4.66
C ARG A 297 28.12 -21.98 3.46
N GLU A 298 27.49 -21.66 2.33
CA GLU A 298 28.17 -21.35 1.06
C GLU A 298 28.95 -20.03 1.18
N ALA A 299 30.12 -19.92 0.54
CA ALA A 299 30.99 -18.75 0.72
C ALA A 299 30.49 -17.50 -0.01
N GLU A 300 29.76 -17.66 -1.10
CA GLU A 300 29.13 -16.55 -1.83
C GLU A 300 27.93 -15.93 -1.10
N ASP A 301 27.34 -16.61 -0.13
CA ASP A 301 26.29 -16.04 0.74
C ASP A 301 26.89 -15.16 1.87
N MET A 302 28.22 -15.17 2.06
CA MET A 302 28.86 -14.47 3.18
C MET A 302 29.18 -13.00 2.87
N GLU A 303 28.48 -12.08 3.56
CA GLU A 303 28.70 -10.62 3.47
C GLU A 303 30.13 -10.23 3.94
N TYR A 304 30.64 -10.89 4.98
CA TYR A 304 31.98 -10.62 5.51
C TYR A 304 33.06 -11.39 4.74
N ASN A 305 33.49 -10.83 3.62
CA ASN A 305 34.65 -11.29 2.86
C ASN A 305 35.65 -10.14 2.65
N THR A 306 36.75 -10.15 3.40
CA THR A 306 37.83 -9.14 3.28
C THR A 306 38.95 -9.55 2.32
N SER A 307 38.82 -10.69 1.66
CA SER A 307 39.81 -11.26 0.74
C SER A 307 39.49 -11.03 -0.74
N THR A 308 38.24 -10.75 -1.12
CA THR A 308 37.86 -10.46 -2.51
C THR A 308 38.36 -9.09 -2.98
N TYR A 309 38.84 -9.06 -4.21
CA TYR A 309 39.30 -7.86 -4.91
C TYR A 309 38.18 -7.24 -5.75
N ASP A 310 37.77 -6.01 -5.43
CA ASP A 310 36.97 -5.15 -6.33
C ASP A 310 37.64 -3.76 -6.44
N GLY A 311 38.48 -3.59 -7.45
CA GLY A 311 39.40 -2.45 -7.58
C GLY A 311 40.45 -2.33 -6.46
N GLY A 312 40.45 -3.27 -5.51
CA GLY A 312 41.30 -3.33 -4.32
C GLY A 312 40.89 -4.49 -3.41
N CYS A 313 41.84 -5.05 -2.68
CA CYS A 313 41.61 -6.15 -1.74
C CYS A 313 40.70 -5.70 -0.58
N GLY A 314 39.68 -6.50 -0.25
CA GLY A 314 38.74 -6.21 0.83
C GLY A 314 37.65 -5.20 0.48
N ASN A 315 37.47 -4.88 -0.81
CA ASN A 315 36.36 -4.09 -1.31
C ASN A 315 35.17 -4.95 -1.78
N GLY A 316 35.39 -6.25 -2.05
CA GLY A 316 34.34 -7.19 -2.43
C GLY A 316 33.54 -7.71 -1.23
N SER A 317 32.45 -8.43 -1.53
CA SER A 317 31.62 -9.22 -0.61
C SER A 317 30.86 -10.26 -1.44
N PHE A 318 30.26 -11.28 -0.82
CA PHE A 318 29.44 -12.29 -1.51
C PHE A 318 30.18 -13.01 -2.66
N SER A 319 31.27 -13.71 -2.33
CA SER A 319 32.17 -14.33 -3.30
C SER A 319 32.88 -15.57 -2.75
N GLU A 320 32.85 -16.66 -3.51
CA GLU A 320 33.69 -17.86 -3.31
C GLU A 320 35.20 -17.57 -3.45
N THR A 321 35.58 -16.49 -4.14
CA THR A 321 36.98 -16.21 -4.47
C THR A 321 37.65 -15.25 -3.50
N MET A 322 38.72 -15.73 -2.88
CA MET A 322 39.68 -14.99 -2.06
C MET A 322 40.88 -14.59 -2.94
N HIS A 323 40.94 -13.32 -3.33
CA HIS A 323 41.93 -12.78 -4.28
C HIS A 323 43.20 -12.21 -3.62
N CYS A 324 43.16 -11.96 -2.31
CA CYS A 324 44.27 -11.41 -1.53
C CYS A 324 44.20 -11.94 -0.10
N ASN A 325 45.26 -11.68 0.69
CA ASN A 325 45.24 -11.93 2.14
C ASN A 325 44.01 -11.27 2.81
N GLY A 326 43.24 -12.08 3.54
CA GLY A 326 41.97 -11.67 4.16
C GLY A 326 41.14 -12.86 4.65
N VAL A 327 39.95 -12.58 5.19
CA VAL A 327 39.04 -13.58 5.79
C VAL A 327 37.66 -13.62 5.14
N ILE A 328 37.06 -14.81 5.08
CA ILE A 328 35.61 -15.00 4.94
C ILE A 328 35.05 -15.50 6.28
N GLY A 329 34.00 -14.85 6.80
CA GLY A 329 33.34 -15.26 8.06
C GLY A 329 32.01 -15.96 7.83
N PHE A 330 31.78 -17.05 8.57
CA PHE A 330 30.65 -17.98 8.43
C PHE A 330 29.73 -18.01 9.66
N GLY A 331 29.81 -17.00 10.53
CA GLY A 331 29.06 -16.94 11.78
C GLY A 331 29.55 -17.94 12.83
N ALA A 332 28.85 -18.00 13.96
CA ALA A 332 29.25 -18.83 15.10
C ALA A 332 29.08 -20.34 14.85
N THR A 333 29.91 -21.13 15.54
CA THR A 333 29.83 -22.60 15.61
C THR A 333 28.46 -23.14 16.04
N ASP A 334 27.69 -22.35 16.79
CA ASP A 334 26.37 -22.67 17.31
C ASP A 334 25.23 -21.88 16.64
N ASP A 335 25.55 -20.98 15.69
CA ASP A 335 24.55 -20.40 14.80
C ASP A 335 23.86 -21.50 13.98
N CYS A 336 22.64 -21.23 13.54
CA CYS A 336 21.84 -22.19 12.78
C CYS A 336 21.04 -21.44 11.71
N PHE A 337 21.70 -21.15 10.58
CA PHE A 337 21.11 -20.38 9.48
C PHE A 337 19.93 -21.11 8.81
N SER A 338 19.92 -22.44 8.86
CA SER A 338 18.81 -23.31 8.45
C SER A 338 17.65 -23.39 9.45
N GLY A 339 17.85 -22.95 10.70
CA GLY A 339 16.87 -23.02 11.79
C GLY A 339 16.52 -24.44 12.27
N ASN A 340 17.22 -25.50 11.83
CA ASN A 340 16.81 -26.90 12.05
C ASN A 340 17.94 -27.82 12.59
N CYS A 341 18.91 -27.25 13.32
CA CYS A 341 20.09 -27.93 13.84
C CYS A 341 19.74 -28.80 15.06
N GLY A 342 19.64 -30.12 14.86
CA GLY A 342 19.09 -31.05 15.84
C GLY A 342 20.11 -31.66 16.81
N THR A 343 20.08 -31.25 18.09
CA THR A 343 20.85 -31.91 19.16
C THR A 343 20.23 -33.26 19.57
N GLY A 344 20.65 -34.33 18.90
CA GLY A 344 20.11 -35.68 19.09
C GLY A 344 20.64 -36.43 20.32
N SER A 345 19.84 -36.53 21.39
CA SER A 345 19.90 -37.63 22.37
C SER A 345 18.55 -37.79 23.08
N SER A 346 18.12 -39.03 23.32
CA SER A 346 16.69 -39.35 23.38
C SER A 346 16.24 -40.18 24.59
N SER A 347 14.91 -40.30 24.73
CA SER A 347 14.08 -41.25 25.49
C SER A 347 13.24 -40.63 26.62
N SER A 348 11.97 -41.02 26.84
CA SER A 348 11.06 -41.84 26.01
C SER A 348 9.58 -41.61 26.38
N SER A 349 8.67 -42.30 25.68
CA SER A 349 7.21 -42.15 25.73
C SER A 349 6.54 -42.41 27.10
N SER A 350 5.75 -41.43 27.52
CA SER A 350 4.42 -41.54 28.18
C SER A 350 4.02 -42.84 28.90
N SER A 351 3.69 -42.71 30.20
CA SER A 351 2.69 -43.56 30.87
C SER A 351 1.89 -42.83 31.96
N SER A 352 0.59 -42.62 31.66
CA SER A 352 -0.57 -42.52 32.58
C SER A 352 -0.42 -41.88 33.99
N SER A 353 -1.05 -40.71 34.18
CA SER A 353 -1.89 -40.46 35.38
C SER A 353 -3.02 -39.45 35.14
N SER A 354 -4.25 -39.97 35.16
CA SER A 354 -5.49 -39.38 35.71
C SER A 354 -5.25 -38.26 36.76
N SER A 355 -5.80 -37.04 36.61
CA SER A 355 -7.21 -36.62 36.85
C SER A 355 -7.62 -36.67 38.34
N SER A 356 -8.39 -35.72 38.93
CA SER A 356 -9.16 -34.57 38.44
C SER A 356 -9.68 -33.71 39.64
N SER A 357 -10.48 -32.67 39.37
CA SER A 357 -11.45 -31.99 40.27
C SER A 357 -10.88 -31.14 41.44
N SER A 358 -11.55 -30.09 41.94
CA SER A 358 -12.86 -29.49 41.61
C SER A 358 -12.99 -28.00 42.03
N SER A 359 -14.09 -27.38 41.60
CA SER A 359 -14.66 -26.04 41.84
C SER A 359 -14.84 -25.62 43.33
N SER A 360 -15.34 -24.44 43.73
CA SER A 360 -16.27 -23.47 43.07
C SER A 360 -16.40 -22.11 43.80
N SER A 361 -16.91 -21.08 43.08
CA SER A 361 -17.71 -19.92 43.58
C SER A 361 -17.01 -18.87 44.49
N SER A 362 -17.51 -17.64 44.70
CA SER A 362 -18.81 -16.99 44.36
C SER A 362 -18.69 -15.47 44.06
N SER A 363 -19.75 -14.84 43.56
CA SER A 363 -19.86 -13.39 43.22
C SER A 363 -20.51 -12.54 44.35
N ASN A 364 -20.36 -11.20 44.35
CA ASN A 364 -21.44 -10.23 43.98
C ASN A 364 -21.19 -8.70 44.22
N SER A 365 -21.66 -7.89 43.26
CA SER A 365 -22.42 -6.60 43.37
C SER A 365 -22.06 -5.43 44.34
N SER A 366 -21.56 -4.33 43.75
CA SER A 366 -22.13 -2.94 43.70
C SER A 366 -22.31 -1.96 44.91
N SER A 367 -21.85 -0.71 44.67
CA SER A 367 -22.52 0.62 44.83
C SER A 367 -22.56 1.46 46.15
N SER A 368 -22.19 2.75 45.95
CA SER A 368 -22.82 4.03 46.40
C SER A 368 -22.58 4.71 47.79
N SER A 369 -21.89 5.88 47.71
CA SER A 369 -22.28 7.26 48.14
C SER A 369 -22.21 7.80 49.61
N SER A 370 -21.66 9.03 49.72
CA SER A 370 -21.97 10.15 50.68
C SER A 370 -21.66 10.00 52.20
N SER A 371 -21.37 11.06 53.00
CA SER A 371 -21.02 12.50 52.76
C SER A 371 -20.58 13.23 54.07
N SER A 372 -19.99 14.45 53.95
CA SER A 372 -19.94 15.54 54.97
C SER A 372 -19.10 15.34 56.27
N SER A 373 -18.54 16.36 56.98
CA SER A 373 -18.48 17.83 56.78
C SER A 373 -17.47 18.55 57.72
N SER A 374 -17.06 19.80 57.37
CA SER A 374 -16.62 20.95 58.24
C SER A 374 -15.31 20.85 59.08
N SER A 375 -14.51 21.91 59.31
CA SER A 375 -14.52 23.32 58.80
C SER A 375 -13.26 24.14 59.18
N SER A 376 -12.98 25.24 58.43
CA SER A 376 -12.21 26.47 58.81
C SER A 376 -10.69 26.35 59.13
N SER A 377 -9.78 27.30 58.81
CA SER A 377 -9.81 28.65 58.16
C SER A 377 -8.35 29.20 58.07
N SER A 378 -7.90 30.18 57.25
CA SER A 378 -8.43 30.89 56.06
C SER A 378 -7.38 31.92 55.53
N SER A 379 -7.49 32.38 54.27
CA SER A 379 -6.77 33.53 53.63
C SER A 379 -5.26 33.33 53.31
N SER A 380 -4.69 33.87 52.22
CA SER A 380 -4.98 35.13 51.48
C SER A 380 -5.26 35.00 49.97
N SER A 381 -5.63 36.13 49.33
CA SER A 381 -5.98 36.31 47.91
C SER A 381 -4.74 36.67 47.04
N SER A 382 -4.77 36.79 45.71
CA SER A 382 -5.86 36.91 44.70
C SER A 382 -5.39 36.27 43.36
N GLY A 383 -6.14 36.15 42.26
CA GLY A 383 -7.48 36.64 41.87
C GLY A 383 -7.79 36.21 40.41
N ALA A 384 -8.76 36.84 39.73
CA ALA A 384 -9.09 36.53 38.32
C ALA A 384 -9.59 37.76 37.53
N THR A 385 -9.35 37.80 36.21
CA THR A 385 -9.80 38.87 35.29
C THR A 385 -10.29 38.29 33.97
N GLY A 386 -11.55 38.56 33.60
CA GLY A 386 -12.06 38.30 32.25
C GLY A 386 -11.58 39.37 31.25
N GLY A 387 -11.32 38.97 30.01
CA GLY A 387 -10.91 39.90 28.95
C GLY A 387 -12.06 40.79 28.46
N SER A 388 -11.75 42.07 28.20
CA SER A 388 -12.65 42.95 27.46
C SER A 388 -12.50 42.67 25.96
N CYS A 389 -13.60 42.38 25.28
CA CYS A 389 -13.62 42.12 23.84
C CYS A 389 -13.68 43.41 22.98
N ALA A 390 -13.50 44.59 23.58
CA ALA A 390 -13.54 45.86 22.87
C ALA A 390 -12.37 46.00 21.88
N GLY A 391 -12.68 46.19 20.60
CA GLY A 391 -11.68 46.33 19.53
C GLY A 391 -11.17 45.02 18.92
N VAL A 392 -11.71 43.87 19.33
CA VAL A 392 -11.40 42.57 18.72
C VAL A 392 -12.35 42.30 17.54
N ASN A 393 -11.82 41.75 16.45
CA ASN A 393 -12.60 41.38 15.27
C ASN A 393 -13.69 40.34 15.59
N VAL A 394 -14.89 40.51 15.05
CA VAL A 394 -16.00 39.56 15.21
C VAL A 394 -16.15 38.73 13.94
N TYR A 395 -16.17 37.40 14.05
CA TYR A 395 -16.37 36.52 12.88
C TYR A 395 -17.74 36.80 12.21
N PRO A 396 -17.82 36.91 10.86
CA PRO A 396 -16.82 36.51 9.86
C PRO A 396 -15.85 37.61 9.39
N SER A 397 -15.71 38.74 10.11
CA SER A 397 -14.72 39.78 9.77
C SER A 397 -13.31 39.39 10.18
N TRP A 398 -12.64 38.60 9.33
CA TRP A 398 -11.27 38.12 9.47
C TRP A 398 -10.23 39.20 9.81
N THR A 399 -9.18 38.83 10.55
CA THR A 399 -8.10 39.72 11.00
C THR A 399 -7.01 39.93 9.94
N ALA A 400 -6.81 38.97 9.04
CA ALA A 400 -5.75 38.99 8.06
C ALA A 400 -6.18 38.59 6.63
N ARG A 401 -5.26 38.79 5.68
CA ARG A 401 -5.38 38.61 4.23
C ARG A 401 -4.03 38.24 3.65
N ASP A 402 -4.03 37.44 2.59
CA ASP A 402 -2.77 36.86 2.05
C ASP A 402 -1.83 37.88 1.40
N TRP A 403 -2.35 39.04 0.97
CA TRP A 403 -1.56 40.10 0.36
C TRP A 403 -2.20 41.49 0.51
N SER A 404 -1.39 42.54 0.36
CA SER A 404 -1.81 43.95 0.53
C SER A 404 -2.70 44.44 -0.62
N GLY A 405 -3.99 44.12 -0.52
CA GLY A 405 -5.03 44.49 -1.49
C GLY A 405 -6.13 43.42 -1.61
N GLY A 406 -5.85 42.20 -1.16
CA GLY A 406 -6.84 41.13 -1.07
C GLY A 406 -7.94 41.38 -0.02
N ALA A 407 -8.99 40.57 -0.11
CA ALA A 407 -10.04 40.49 0.91
C ALA A 407 -9.49 39.83 2.19
N TYR A 408 -10.06 40.19 3.34
CA TYR A 408 -9.76 39.56 4.62
C TYR A 408 -10.44 38.19 4.68
N ASN A 409 -9.65 37.13 4.87
CA ASN A 409 -10.06 35.73 4.65
C ASN A 409 -9.52 34.72 5.69
N HIS A 410 -8.63 35.12 6.60
CA HIS A 410 -8.04 34.24 7.61
C HIS A 410 -7.63 34.98 8.90
N ALA A 411 -7.16 34.23 9.89
CA ALA A 411 -6.48 34.71 11.09
C ALA A 411 -5.10 34.04 11.23
N ASN A 412 -4.11 34.79 11.73
CA ASN A 412 -2.73 34.31 11.93
C ASN A 412 -2.46 33.88 13.37
N ALA A 413 -1.34 33.19 13.59
CA ALA A 413 -0.90 32.74 14.91
C ALA A 413 -0.87 33.89 15.93
N GLY A 414 -1.70 33.81 16.96
CA GLY A 414 -1.85 34.83 18.00
C GLY A 414 -2.99 35.84 17.80
N ASP A 415 -3.60 35.92 16.61
CA ASP A 415 -4.75 36.78 16.34
C ASP A 415 -5.94 36.40 17.22
N GLN A 416 -6.70 37.40 17.67
CA GLN A 416 -7.91 37.20 18.47
C GLN A 416 -9.16 37.51 17.66
N MET A 417 -10.20 36.68 17.83
CA MET A 417 -11.51 36.88 17.21
C MET A 417 -12.63 36.51 18.18
N VAL A 418 -13.75 37.22 18.10
CA VAL A 418 -14.98 36.95 18.85
C VAL A 418 -15.93 36.15 17.97
N TYR A 419 -16.48 35.07 18.51
CA TYR A 419 -17.57 34.31 17.91
C TYR A 419 -18.55 33.90 19.01
N GLN A 420 -19.86 34.03 18.77
CA GLN A 420 -20.93 33.69 19.73
C GLN A 420 -20.69 34.23 21.17
N ASN A 421 -20.32 35.51 21.29
CA ASN A 421 -19.97 36.20 22.55
C ASN A 421 -18.82 35.54 23.35
N THR A 422 -17.99 34.73 22.69
CA THR A 422 -16.80 34.08 23.26
C THR A 422 -15.55 34.56 22.53
N LEU A 423 -14.50 34.85 23.29
CA LEU A 423 -13.21 35.28 22.76
C LEU A 423 -12.35 34.05 22.44
N TYR A 424 -11.83 33.96 21.23
CA TYR A 424 -10.91 32.94 20.80
C TYR A 424 -9.58 33.57 20.34
N ARG A 425 -8.52 32.77 20.36
CA ARG A 425 -7.22 33.11 19.76
C ARG A 425 -6.76 32.00 18.83
N ALA A 426 -6.32 32.37 17.63
CA ALA A 426 -5.74 31.46 16.67
C ALA A 426 -4.38 30.95 17.18
N ASN A 427 -4.19 29.63 17.14
CA ASN A 427 -2.98 28.95 17.59
C ASN A 427 -1.91 28.90 16.48
N TRP A 428 -2.35 28.88 15.23
CA TRP A 428 -1.57 28.98 13.99
C TRP A 428 -2.46 29.62 12.91
N TYR A 429 -2.00 29.71 11.66
CA TYR A 429 -2.83 30.19 10.54
C TYR A 429 -4.12 29.39 10.42
N THR A 430 -5.28 30.06 10.31
CA THR A 430 -6.58 29.41 10.15
C THR A 430 -7.62 30.27 9.45
N ASN A 431 -8.47 29.64 8.66
CA ASN A 431 -9.69 30.20 8.09
C ASN A 431 -10.96 29.44 8.56
N SER A 432 -10.85 28.62 9.61
CA SER A 432 -11.97 27.90 10.21
C SER A 432 -12.71 28.75 11.26
N VAL A 433 -13.98 28.45 11.51
CA VAL A 433 -14.85 29.25 12.41
C VAL A 433 -14.25 29.28 13.83
N PRO A 434 -14.13 30.43 14.51
CA PRO A 434 -13.47 30.48 15.81
C PRO A 434 -14.09 29.52 16.83
N GLY A 435 -13.30 28.50 17.22
CA GLY A 435 -13.72 27.43 18.11
C GLY A 435 -14.24 26.15 17.46
N SER A 436 -14.22 26.00 16.13
CA SER A 436 -14.65 24.75 15.45
C SER A 436 -13.68 23.58 15.63
N ASP A 437 -12.40 23.86 15.86
CA ASP A 437 -11.32 22.87 15.88
C ASP A 437 -10.10 23.38 16.66
N ALA A 438 -9.04 22.57 16.69
CA ALA A 438 -7.82 22.79 17.46
C ALA A 438 -6.99 24.03 17.03
N SER A 439 -7.25 24.67 15.89
CA SER A 439 -6.59 25.93 15.53
C SER A 439 -7.01 27.10 16.43
N TRP A 440 -8.00 26.93 17.31
CA TRP A 440 -8.50 27.98 18.19
C TRP A 440 -8.42 27.61 19.67
N THR A 441 -7.76 28.46 20.47
CA THR A 441 -7.88 28.43 21.93
C THR A 441 -9.05 29.30 22.37
N ASN A 442 -9.99 28.75 23.13
CA ASN A 442 -11.05 29.50 23.82
C ASN A 442 -10.44 30.26 25.01
N LEU A 443 -10.68 31.57 25.09
CA LEU A 443 -10.19 32.48 26.15
C LEU A 443 -11.31 32.98 27.09
N GLY A 444 -12.54 32.49 26.93
CA GLY A 444 -13.69 32.79 27.79
C GLY A 444 -14.72 33.74 27.17
N ALA A 445 -15.86 33.86 27.84
CA ALA A 445 -16.96 34.71 27.40
C ALA A 445 -16.66 36.21 27.57
N CYS A 446 -17.12 37.03 26.61
CA CYS A 446 -17.03 38.48 26.66
C CYS A 446 -17.92 39.03 27.79
N GLY A 447 -17.31 39.49 28.87
CA GLY A 447 -18.01 39.96 30.08
C GLY A 447 -18.63 41.35 29.94
N THR A 448 -19.92 41.49 30.26
CA THR A 448 -20.65 42.75 30.22
C THR A 448 -20.43 43.59 31.49
N GLY A 449 -19.36 44.37 31.53
CA GLY A 449 -19.14 45.41 32.55
C GLY A 449 -19.79 46.73 32.16
N SER A 450 -20.85 47.14 32.86
CA SER A 450 -21.48 48.46 32.64
C SER A 450 -20.86 49.56 33.50
N SER A 451 -20.42 50.64 32.86
CA SER A 451 -20.13 51.92 33.54
C SER A 451 -20.53 53.12 32.67
N THR A 452 -21.54 53.86 33.13
CA THR A 452 -21.82 55.26 32.74
C THR A 452 -20.61 56.15 33.04
N SER A 453 -20.35 57.28 32.39
CA SER A 453 -21.16 58.22 31.57
C SER A 453 -20.26 58.88 30.49
N SER A 454 -20.69 59.66 29.48
CA SER A 454 -21.80 60.63 29.42
C SER A 454 -22.24 61.02 27.98
N THR A 455 -23.44 61.58 27.85
CA THR A 455 -24.00 62.46 26.77
C THR A 455 -23.03 62.98 25.69
N SER A 456 -23.36 63.04 24.38
CA SER A 456 -24.63 63.41 23.69
C SER A 456 -24.62 62.89 22.23
N SER A 457 -25.65 62.87 21.36
CA SER A 457 -27.10 63.18 21.39
C SER A 457 -27.74 62.76 20.04
N SER A 458 -29.07 62.52 20.01
CA SER A 458 -29.98 62.48 18.82
C SER A 458 -29.70 61.42 17.72
N SER A 459 -30.71 60.78 17.08
CA SER A 459 -32.17 60.72 17.34
C SER A 459 -32.87 59.64 16.48
N SER A 460 -34.07 59.18 16.90
CA SER A 460 -35.21 58.77 16.04
C SER A 460 -34.97 57.74 14.91
N SER A 461 -35.37 56.46 15.05
CA SER A 461 -36.70 55.88 14.64
C SER A 461 -36.88 55.66 13.11
N SER A 462 -37.59 54.65 12.58
CA SER A 462 -38.19 53.41 13.13
C SER A 462 -38.79 52.54 11.99
N SER A 463 -38.81 51.22 12.18
CA SER A 463 -39.81 50.23 11.68
C SER A 463 -40.17 50.07 10.17
N SER A 464 -40.26 48.77 9.80
CA SER A 464 -41.30 48.11 8.97
C SER A 464 -41.34 48.18 7.42
N SER A 465 -41.11 46.99 6.83
CA SER A 465 -42.00 46.23 5.89
C SER A 465 -42.12 46.54 4.38
N SER A 466 -41.68 45.54 3.59
CA SER A 466 -42.42 44.83 2.50
C SER A 466 -42.54 45.39 1.06
N SER A 467 -42.89 44.44 0.15
CA SER A 467 -43.39 44.57 -1.25
C SER A 467 -42.47 45.01 -2.40
N SER A 468 -41.91 44.01 -3.08
CA SER A 468 -42.07 43.66 -4.52
C SER A 468 -41.95 44.68 -5.69
N SER A 469 -41.32 44.17 -6.76
CA SER A 469 -41.64 44.28 -8.22
C SER A 469 -41.21 45.48 -9.10
N SER A 470 -40.30 45.14 -10.05
CA SER A 470 -40.44 45.29 -11.52
C SER A 470 -39.92 46.51 -12.33
N SER A 471 -39.18 46.18 -13.41
CA SER A 471 -39.04 46.88 -14.72
C SER A 471 -38.17 48.16 -14.77
N SER A 472 -37.66 48.66 -15.91
CA SER A 472 -37.69 48.29 -17.36
C SER A 472 -36.23 48.36 -17.94
N THR A 473 -35.82 48.41 -19.23
CA THR A 473 -36.35 48.58 -20.62
C THR A 473 -35.38 47.85 -21.61
N SER A 474 -35.82 47.14 -22.67
CA SER A 474 -35.99 47.57 -24.10
C SER A 474 -34.66 47.80 -24.90
N SER A 475 -34.50 47.51 -26.20
CA SER A 475 -35.42 47.31 -27.37
C SER A 475 -34.66 46.58 -28.52
N SER A 476 -35.17 46.05 -29.65
CA SER A 476 -36.51 45.63 -30.16
C SER A 476 -36.44 45.14 -31.64
N SER A 477 -37.40 44.30 -32.08
CA SER A 477 -37.84 44.06 -33.49
C SER A 477 -36.99 43.11 -34.39
N THR A 478 -37.53 42.38 -35.39
CA THR A 478 -38.83 42.51 -36.12
C THR A 478 -39.35 41.18 -36.75
N SER A 479 -40.69 40.99 -36.82
CA SER A 479 -41.52 40.19 -37.80
C SER A 479 -41.13 38.74 -38.21
N SER A 480 -41.94 37.65 -38.06
CA SER A 480 -43.35 37.32 -38.44
C SER A 480 -43.54 36.90 -39.93
N SER A 481 -44.40 35.94 -40.37
CA SER A 481 -45.56 35.21 -39.79
C SER A 481 -46.09 34.06 -40.71
N ASN A 482 -46.99 33.19 -40.19
CA ASN A 482 -47.92 32.25 -40.90
C ASN A 482 -47.32 30.96 -41.55
N SER A 483 -48.05 29.83 -41.74
CA SER A 483 -49.45 29.44 -41.42
C SER A 483 -49.64 27.91 -41.30
N SER A 484 -50.80 27.45 -40.78
CA SER A 484 -51.20 26.05 -40.50
C SER A 484 -51.96 25.33 -41.64
N SER A 485 -51.96 23.98 -41.68
CA SER A 485 -53.18 23.11 -41.81
C SER A 485 -52.95 21.59 -42.07
N SER A 486 -53.55 20.75 -41.20
CA SER A 486 -54.31 19.48 -41.45
C SER A 486 -53.85 18.34 -42.42
N SER A 487 -53.51 17.18 -41.82
CA SER A 487 -54.15 15.84 -41.93
C SER A 487 -54.07 14.88 -43.16
N SER A 488 -54.22 13.58 -42.84
CA SER A 488 -54.82 12.43 -43.58
C SER A 488 -54.02 11.58 -44.61
N SER A 489 -53.34 10.53 -44.09
CA SER A 489 -53.56 9.08 -44.34
C SER A 489 -53.38 8.37 -45.71
N SER A 490 -52.77 7.17 -45.61
CA SER A 490 -53.07 5.87 -46.27
C SER A 490 -52.32 5.33 -47.53
N SER A 491 -51.53 4.28 -47.27
CA SER A 491 -51.46 2.94 -47.95
C SER A 491 -50.81 2.68 -49.34
N SER A 492 -49.94 1.64 -49.32
CA SER A 492 -49.82 0.50 -50.28
C SER A 492 -48.80 0.48 -51.46
N SER A 493 -47.65 -0.19 -51.19
CA SER A 493 -47.06 -1.35 -51.92
C SER A 493 -46.38 -1.29 -53.32
N SER A 494 -45.25 -2.02 -53.40
CA SER A 494 -44.70 -2.82 -54.53
C SER A 494 -43.66 -2.24 -55.53
N SER A 495 -42.39 -2.45 -55.19
CA SER A 495 -41.28 -3.00 -56.02
C SER A 495 -41.13 -2.68 -57.53
N SER A 496 -39.99 -2.11 -57.93
CA SER A 496 -38.90 -2.88 -58.59
C SER A 496 -37.64 -2.03 -58.93
N SER A 497 -36.53 -2.71 -59.20
CA SER A 497 -35.15 -2.20 -59.21
C SER A 497 -34.68 -1.44 -60.47
N SER A 498 -33.81 -0.44 -60.32
CA SER A 498 -32.54 -0.33 -61.08
C SER A 498 -31.57 0.65 -60.41
N SER A 499 -30.27 0.57 -60.75
CA SER A 499 -29.15 1.12 -59.96
C SER A 499 -28.38 2.27 -60.63
N SER A 500 -28.05 3.31 -59.86
CA SER A 500 -26.91 4.23 -60.12
C SER A 500 -26.38 4.80 -58.79
N SER A 501 -25.18 5.39 -58.80
CA SER A 501 -24.29 5.42 -57.64
C SER A 501 -24.02 6.81 -57.02
N SER A 502 -23.39 6.77 -55.83
CA SER A 502 -22.57 7.81 -55.17
C SER A 502 -23.25 9.09 -54.65
N SER A 503 -23.71 9.03 -53.40
CA SER A 503 -23.43 10.04 -52.35
C SER A 503 -23.89 9.53 -50.97
N SER A 504 -23.34 8.41 -50.53
CA SER A 504 -23.74 7.73 -49.30
C SER A 504 -23.17 8.41 -48.04
N SER A 505 -23.97 9.28 -47.42
CA SER A 505 -23.93 9.45 -45.96
C SER A 505 -24.52 8.19 -45.33
N SER A 506 -23.70 7.39 -44.64
CA SER A 506 -24.11 6.13 -44.04
C SER A 506 -24.78 6.35 -42.69
N SER A 507 -26.11 6.46 -42.66
CA SER A 507 -26.86 5.99 -41.49
C SER A 507 -26.66 4.48 -41.38
N GLY A 508 -26.19 4.03 -40.22
CA GLY A 508 -26.12 2.59 -39.93
C GLY A 508 -27.53 2.01 -39.82
N SER A 509 -27.72 0.79 -40.32
CA SER A 509 -28.86 -0.03 -39.91
C SER A 509 -28.63 -0.46 -38.46
N ALA A 510 -29.63 -0.29 -37.59
CA ALA A 510 -29.55 -0.77 -36.22
C ALA A 510 -29.29 -2.29 -36.20
N GLN A 511 -28.39 -2.72 -35.31
CA GLN A 511 -28.03 -4.11 -35.07
C GLN A 511 -28.72 -4.59 -33.78
N LEU A 512 -28.95 -5.90 -33.66
CA LEU A 512 -29.49 -6.49 -32.44
C LEU A 512 -28.44 -6.41 -31.33
N VAL A 513 -28.80 -5.78 -30.22
CA VAL A 513 -27.98 -5.61 -29.02
C VAL A 513 -28.20 -6.80 -28.08
N VAL A 514 -29.47 -7.10 -27.76
CA VAL A 514 -29.89 -8.23 -26.92
C VAL A 514 -31.37 -8.55 -27.15
N ALA A 515 -31.80 -9.77 -26.84
CA ALA A 515 -33.23 -10.10 -26.71
C ALA A 515 -33.43 -11.09 -25.56
N ILE A 516 -34.50 -10.91 -24.77
CA ILE A 516 -34.75 -11.60 -23.49
C ILE A 516 -36.17 -12.17 -23.48
N ASN A 517 -36.30 -13.46 -23.15
CA ASN A 517 -37.59 -14.12 -22.90
C ASN A 517 -37.94 -14.02 -21.41
N ALA A 518 -38.86 -13.13 -21.04
CA ALA A 518 -39.17 -12.83 -19.65
C ALA A 518 -39.91 -14.01 -18.97
N GLY A 519 -39.46 -14.37 -17.76
CA GLY A 519 -39.88 -15.58 -17.07
C GLY A 519 -39.49 -16.91 -17.74
N GLY A 520 -38.78 -16.87 -18.89
CA GLY A 520 -38.64 -18.01 -19.79
C GLY A 520 -37.21 -18.53 -19.99
N ASN A 521 -37.13 -19.67 -20.68
CA ASN A 521 -35.88 -20.18 -21.24
C ASN A 521 -35.61 -19.54 -22.62
N ALA A 522 -34.38 -19.61 -23.10
CA ALA A 522 -34.00 -19.13 -24.42
C ALA A 522 -34.89 -19.75 -25.53
N THR A 523 -35.30 -18.91 -26.48
CA THR A 523 -36.29 -19.23 -27.53
C THR A 523 -35.97 -18.50 -28.84
N THR A 524 -36.82 -18.65 -29.85
CA THR A 524 -36.71 -17.93 -31.14
C THR A 524 -38.04 -17.26 -31.44
N TYR A 525 -38.00 -15.99 -31.85
CA TYR A 525 -39.18 -15.26 -32.31
C TYR A 525 -38.82 -14.31 -33.45
N ASN A 526 -39.60 -14.31 -34.54
CA ASN A 526 -39.36 -13.53 -35.76
C ASN A 526 -37.94 -13.72 -36.36
N GLY A 527 -37.32 -14.87 -36.11
CA GLY A 527 -35.95 -15.20 -36.52
C GLY A 527 -34.83 -14.65 -35.60
N VAL A 528 -35.17 -13.84 -34.59
CA VAL A 528 -34.25 -13.39 -33.53
C VAL A 528 -34.13 -14.49 -32.46
N GLN A 529 -32.91 -14.70 -31.95
CA GLN A 529 -32.67 -15.58 -30.80
C GLN A 529 -32.88 -14.77 -29.51
N TYR A 530 -33.86 -15.16 -28.72
CA TYR A 530 -34.13 -14.60 -27.40
C TYR A 530 -33.39 -15.45 -26.37
N GLN A 531 -32.63 -14.80 -25.50
CA GLN A 531 -31.92 -15.46 -24.40
C GLN A 531 -32.92 -15.84 -23.29
N ALA A 532 -32.46 -16.58 -22.28
CA ALA A 532 -33.25 -16.82 -21.08
C ALA A 532 -33.46 -15.51 -20.30
N ASP A 533 -34.35 -15.53 -19.32
CA ASP A 533 -34.64 -14.36 -18.50
C ASP A 533 -33.40 -13.90 -17.70
N GLU A 534 -32.87 -12.72 -18.04
CA GLU A 534 -31.67 -12.11 -17.45
C GLU A 534 -31.86 -10.58 -17.28
N TYR A 535 -30.94 -9.91 -16.57
CA TYR A 535 -30.94 -8.46 -16.29
C TYR A 535 -32.11 -7.91 -15.44
N TYR A 536 -32.98 -8.77 -14.89
CA TYR A 536 -34.05 -8.36 -13.98
C TYR A 536 -33.57 -8.17 -12.53
N ASN A 537 -34.28 -7.32 -11.79
CA ASN A 537 -34.24 -7.24 -10.34
C ASN A 537 -35.68 -7.34 -9.78
N GLY A 538 -35.92 -8.26 -8.85
CA GLY A 538 -37.25 -8.49 -8.26
C GLY A 538 -38.20 -9.32 -9.13
N GLY A 539 -39.50 -9.20 -8.87
CA GLY A 539 -40.57 -9.88 -9.61
C GLY A 539 -40.77 -11.36 -9.29
N SER A 540 -41.67 -11.98 -10.05
CA SER A 540 -41.96 -13.43 -10.05
C SER A 540 -42.27 -13.87 -11.48
N VAL A 541 -42.24 -15.18 -11.74
CA VAL A 541 -42.41 -15.74 -13.09
C VAL A 541 -43.67 -16.58 -13.18
N SER A 542 -44.36 -16.52 -14.31
CA SER A 542 -45.50 -17.37 -14.66
C SER A 542 -45.31 -17.97 -16.05
N SER A 543 -46.07 -19.02 -16.36
CA SER A 543 -46.10 -19.59 -17.71
C SER A 543 -47.40 -20.34 -17.98
N THR A 544 -47.77 -20.39 -19.26
CA THR A 544 -48.87 -21.19 -19.79
C THR A 544 -48.36 -22.20 -20.83
N THR A 545 -49.20 -23.17 -21.19
CA THR A 545 -48.99 -24.03 -22.36
C THR A 545 -50.11 -23.89 -23.39
N ASP A 546 -51.06 -22.99 -23.15
CA ASP A 546 -52.18 -22.75 -24.04
C ASP A 546 -51.75 -21.92 -25.27
N PRO A 547 -52.42 -22.05 -26.43
CA PRO A 547 -51.98 -21.43 -27.68
C PRO A 547 -52.22 -19.92 -27.68
N ILE A 548 -51.21 -19.14 -28.03
CA ILE A 548 -51.27 -17.68 -27.96
C ILE A 548 -51.93 -17.11 -29.23
N ALA A 549 -53.07 -16.45 -29.05
CA ALA A 549 -53.83 -15.84 -30.12
C ALA A 549 -53.08 -14.65 -30.74
N GLY A 550 -52.96 -14.65 -32.07
CA GLY A 550 -52.30 -13.59 -32.85
C GLY A 550 -50.91 -13.97 -33.38
N THR A 551 -50.27 -15.01 -32.84
CA THR A 551 -48.97 -15.52 -33.29
C THR A 551 -49.06 -16.99 -33.75
N THR A 552 -47.93 -17.52 -34.23
CA THR A 552 -47.66 -18.97 -34.36
C THR A 552 -46.27 -19.35 -33.82
N GLU A 553 -45.62 -18.39 -33.14
CA GLU A 553 -44.32 -18.53 -32.47
C GLU A 553 -44.51 -18.22 -30.98
N ASP A 554 -45.48 -18.92 -30.38
CA ASP A 554 -46.07 -18.73 -29.06
C ASP A 554 -45.04 -18.67 -27.91
N ALA A 555 -43.85 -19.26 -28.10
CA ALA A 555 -42.88 -19.56 -27.04
C ALA A 555 -42.20 -18.35 -26.37
N VAL A 556 -42.36 -17.12 -26.90
CA VAL A 556 -41.94 -15.86 -26.24
C VAL A 556 -43.11 -15.15 -25.54
N PHE A 557 -44.35 -15.62 -25.74
CA PHE A 557 -45.57 -15.10 -25.12
C PHE A 557 -46.15 -16.05 -24.06
N GLN A 558 -45.69 -17.31 -24.04
CA GLN A 558 -46.11 -18.34 -23.06
C GLN A 558 -45.42 -18.24 -21.70
N THR A 559 -44.49 -17.29 -21.51
CA THR A 559 -43.81 -17.00 -20.24
C THR A 559 -43.95 -15.52 -19.92
N GLU A 560 -44.10 -15.18 -18.64
CA GLU A 560 -44.20 -13.78 -18.19
C GLU A 560 -43.32 -13.56 -16.94
N ARG A 561 -42.71 -12.37 -16.82
CA ARG A 561 -42.28 -11.82 -15.52
C ARG A 561 -43.33 -10.82 -15.06
N TYR A 562 -43.73 -10.91 -13.79
CA TYR A 562 -44.76 -10.06 -13.20
C TYR A 562 -44.38 -9.54 -11.80
N GLY A 563 -45.03 -8.45 -11.37
CA GLY A 563 -44.96 -7.91 -10.02
C GLY A 563 -44.18 -6.61 -9.91
N SER A 564 -43.52 -6.38 -8.78
CA SER A 564 -42.57 -5.28 -8.62
C SER A 564 -41.19 -5.76 -9.05
N TYR A 565 -40.74 -5.27 -10.21
CA TYR A 565 -39.43 -5.55 -10.79
C TYR A 565 -38.98 -4.41 -11.71
N THR A 566 -37.67 -4.38 -11.99
CA THR A 566 -37.09 -3.65 -13.11
C THR A 566 -36.27 -4.60 -13.98
N TYR A 567 -36.01 -4.22 -15.22
CA TYR A 567 -34.87 -4.72 -16.00
C TYR A 567 -33.86 -3.60 -16.16
N SER A 568 -32.57 -3.90 -15.99
CA SER A 568 -31.46 -2.95 -16.13
C SER A 568 -30.41 -3.54 -17.06
N ILE A 569 -30.53 -3.28 -18.35
CA ILE A 569 -29.69 -3.89 -19.38
C ILE A 569 -28.39 -3.09 -19.51
N PRO A 570 -27.21 -3.68 -19.22
CA PRO A 570 -25.95 -2.95 -19.25
C PRO A 570 -25.49 -2.70 -20.71
N VAL A 571 -25.54 -1.45 -21.16
CA VAL A 571 -25.19 -1.06 -22.54
C VAL A 571 -24.19 0.11 -22.57
N THR A 572 -23.52 0.34 -23.70
CA THR A 572 -22.77 1.59 -23.91
C THR A 572 -23.70 2.77 -24.16
N ALA A 573 -23.24 3.99 -23.87
CA ALA A 573 -23.96 5.19 -24.30
C ALA A 573 -24.18 5.19 -25.83
N GLY A 574 -25.40 5.52 -26.27
CA GLY A 574 -25.84 5.34 -27.66
C GLY A 574 -27.34 5.60 -27.82
N THR A 575 -27.87 5.39 -29.03
CA THR A 575 -29.29 5.54 -29.33
C THR A 575 -29.93 4.18 -29.57
N PHE A 576 -31.02 3.86 -28.88
CA PHE A 576 -31.62 2.53 -28.88
C PHE A 576 -33.06 2.55 -29.40
N SER A 577 -33.50 1.40 -29.89
CA SER A 577 -34.92 1.06 -30.08
C SER A 577 -35.21 -0.32 -29.47
N ILE A 578 -36.46 -0.53 -29.05
CA ILE A 578 -36.88 -1.75 -28.37
C ILE A 578 -38.20 -2.24 -28.94
N ASP A 579 -38.28 -3.52 -29.29
CA ASP A 579 -39.52 -4.24 -29.60
C ASP A 579 -39.90 -5.10 -28.38
N MET A 580 -40.99 -4.77 -27.68
CA MET A 580 -41.49 -5.49 -26.51
C MET A 580 -42.66 -6.43 -26.86
N GLN A 581 -42.72 -7.56 -26.15
CA GLN A 581 -43.75 -8.59 -26.27
C GLN A 581 -44.51 -8.73 -24.94
N PHE A 582 -45.83 -8.77 -25.02
CA PHE A 582 -46.75 -8.90 -23.90
C PHE A 582 -47.85 -9.92 -24.22
N ALA A 583 -48.35 -10.62 -23.21
CA ALA A 583 -49.57 -11.42 -23.28
C ALA A 583 -50.29 -11.41 -21.93
N GLU A 584 -51.62 -11.54 -21.92
CA GLU A 584 -52.39 -11.67 -20.68
C GLU A 584 -52.73 -13.14 -20.38
N ILE A 585 -51.79 -13.84 -19.76
CA ILE A 585 -51.87 -15.28 -19.48
C ILE A 585 -52.51 -15.61 -18.12
N TYR A 586 -53.03 -14.62 -17.38
CA TYR A 586 -53.58 -14.84 -16.02
C TYR A 586 -55.00 -14.29 -15.84
N GLN A 587 -55.24 -13.01 -16.16
CA GLN A 587 -56.53 -12.36 -15.98
C GLN A 587 -57.51 -12.69 -17.10
N THR A 588 -58.81 -12.71 -16.75
CA THR A 588 -59.88 -13.19 -17.64
C THR A 588 -60.98 -12.17 -17.92
N ALA A 589 -60.82 -10.92 -17.47
CA ALA A 589 -61.67 -9.79 -17.83
C ALA A 589 -60.89 -8.45 -17.88
N ALA A 590 -61.47 -7.47 -18.60
CA ALA A 590 -60.94 -6.12 -18.74
C ALA A 590 -60.96 -5.36 -17.40
N GLY A 591 -59.88 -4.64 -17.11
CA GLY A 591 -59.69 -3.85 -15.90
C GLY A 591 -59.27 -4.62 -14.64
N ASP A 592 -59.14 -5.95 -14.69
CA ASP A 592 -58.64 -6.76 -13.56
C ASP A 592 -57.11 -6.62 -13.37
N ARG A 593 -56.38 -6.20 -14.42
CA ARG A 593 -54.98 -5.76 -14.36
C ARG A 593 -54.78 -4.44 -15.13
N SER A 594 -54.00 -3.51 -14.57
CA SER A 594 -53.39 -2.41 -15.33
C SER A 594 -52.12 -1.84 -14.72
N PHE A 595 -51.24 -1.31 -15.57
CA PHE A 595 -49.93 -0.76 -15.21
C PHE A 595 -49.50 0.40 -16.12
N ASN A 596 -48.46 1.15 -15.74
CA ASN A 596 -47.70 2.02 -16.63
C ASN A 596 -46.37 1.35 -17.02
N LEU A 597 -45.85 1.64 -18.21
CA LEU A 597 -44.51 1.25 -18.66
C LEU A 597 -43.61 2.48 -18.71
N TYR A 598 -42.45 2.37 -18.08
CA TYR A 598 -41.37 3.34 -18.11
C TYR A 598 -40.12 2.78 -18.79
N ILE A 599 -39.43 3.61 -19.57
CA ILE A 599 -38.12 3.33 -20.16
C ILE A 599 -37.26 4.60 -20.01
N GLU A 600 -36.06 4.52 -19.43
CA GLU A 600 -35.21 5.68 -19.14
C GLU A 600 -35.95 6.83 -18.39
N ASP A 601 -36.68 6.49 -17.32
CA ASP A 601 -37.63 7.38 -16.59
C ASP A 601 -38.77 7.99 -17.44
N GLN A 602 -38.89 7.68 -18.73
CA GLN A 602 -39.93 8.21 -19.62
C GLN A 602 -41.16 7.30 -19.65
N LEU A 603 -42.35 7.89 -19.52
CA LEU A 603 -43.64 7.19 -19.56
C LEU A 603 -44.03 6.87 -21.01
N GLU A 604 -43.75 5.64 -21.45
CA GLU A 604 -44.01 5.20 -22.83
C GLU A 604 -45.41 4.60 -23.02
N MET A 605 -45.96 3.92 -22.00
CA MET A 605 -47.38 3.53 -21.97
C MET A 605 -48.01 3.81 -20.61
N SER A 606 -49.28 4.24 -20.60
CA SER A 606 -50.01 4.51 -19.35
C SER A 606 -51.34 3.77 -19.29
N ASN A 607 -51.69 3.22 -18.12
CA ASN A 607 -52.95 2.49 -17.87
C ASN A 607 -53.16 1.32 -18.86
N VAL A 608 -52.10 0.56 -19.12
CA VAL A 608 -52.07 -0.61 -20.00
C VAL A 608 -52.96 -1.71 -19.42
N ASP A 609 -54.02 -2.09 -20.13
CA ASP A 609 -54.85 -3.28 -19.86
C ASP A 609 -54.67 -4.25 -21.02
N LEU A 610 -53.86 -5.30 -20.81
CA LEU A 610 -53.53 -6.28 -21.84
C LEU A 610 -54.75 -7.12 -22.28
N TYR A 611 -55.71 -7.37 -21.38
CA TYR A 611 -56.96 -8.04 -21.73
C TYR A 611 -57.82 -7.17 -22.66
N THR A 612 -57.87 -5.86 -22.43
CA THR A 612 -58.55 -4.92 -23.35
C THR A 612 -57.83 -4.78 -24.70
N LEU A 613 -56.50 -4.93 -24.72
CA LEU A 613 -55.68 -4.79 -25.94
C LEU A 613 -55.69 -6.04 -26.84
N ALA A 614 -55.52 -7.23 -26.26
CA ALA A 614 -55.39 -8.49 -27.00
C ALA A 614 -56.29 -9.64 -26.51
N GLY A 615 -56.79 -9.55 -25.27
CA GLY A 615 -57.56 -10.61 -24.60
C GLY A 615 -56.70 -11.62 -23.84
N HIS A 616 -57.34 -12.56 -23.16
CA HIS A 616 -56.66 -13.68 -22.51
C HIS A 616 -55.92 -14.54 -23.54
N ASP A 617 -54.67 -14.91 -23.24
CA ASP A 617 -53.73 -15.57 -24.15
C ASP A 617 -53.52 -14.82 -25.48
N GLY A 618 -53.76 -13.50 -25.53
CA GLY A 618 -53.55 -12.68 -26.73
C GLY A 618 -52.15 -12.07 -26.78
N ALA A 619 -51.43 -12.26 -27.90
CA ALA A 619 -50.16 -11.58 -28.16
C ALA A 619 -50.35 -10.09 -28.44
N TYR A 620 -49.56 -9.25 -27.78
CA TYR A 620 -49.46 -7.81 -28.01
C TYR A 620 -48.00 -7.39 -28.15
N GLU A 621 -47.71 -6.51 -29.12
CA GLU A 621 -46.37 -5.98 -29.39
C GLU A 621 -46.37 -4.45 -29.29
N PHE A 622 -45.27 -3.89 -28.79
CA PHE A 622 -45.08 -2.45 -28.65
C PHE A 622 -43.62 -2.08 -28.89
N SER A 623 -43.37 -1.12 -29.78
CA SER A 623 -42.02 -0.67 -30.14
C SER A 623 -41.78 0.79 -29.77
N VAL A 624 -40.57 1.09 -29.27
CA VAL A 624 -40.12 2.44 -28.90
C VAL A 624 -38.80 2.74 -29.61
N ASP A 625 -38.68 3.92 -30.22
CA ASP A 625 -37.50 4.37 -30.99
C ASP A 625 -36.86 5.63 -30.39
N ASN A 626 -35.54 5.78 -30.57
CA ASN A 626 -34.73 6.96 -30.20
C ASN A 626 -34.50 7.13 -28.68
N ILE A 627 -34.47 6.05 -27.92
CA ILE A 627 -34.11 6.03 -26.50
C ILE A 627 -32.63 6.38 -26.36
N TYR A 628 -32.27 7.44 -25.65
CA TYR A 628 -30.88 7.92 -25.56
C TYR A 628 -30.24 7.62 -24.20
N VAL A 629 -29.56 6.47 -24.13
CA VAL A 629 -28.80 6.02 -22.95
C VAL A 629 -27.47 6.76 -22.88
N ASN A 630 -27.07 7.19 -21.67
CA ASN A 630 -25.79 7.85 -21.44
C ASN A 630 -25.10 7.56 -20.09
N ASP A 631 -25.73 6.80 -19.19
CA ASP A 631 -25.19 6.45 -17.86
C ASP A 631 -24.63 5.02 -17.79
N GLY A 632 -24.94 4.17 -18.76
CA GLY A 632 -24.48 2.77 -18.88
C GLY A 632 -25.51 1.71 -18.51
N SER A 633 -26.78 2.08 -18.32
CA SER A 633 -27.93 1.16 -18.22
C SER A 633 -28.94 1.49 -19.30
N LEU A 634 -29.73 0.52 -19.74
CA LEU A 634 -31.06 0.79 -20.28
C LEU A 634 -32.06 0.20 -19.30
N ASP A 635 -32.78 1.09 -18.60
CA ASP A 635 -33.69 0.70 -17.53
C ASP A 635 -35.15 0.67 -18.01
N ILE A 636 -35.85 -0.42 -17.64
CA ILE A 636 -37.28 -0.66 -17.92
C ILE A 636 -37.99 -0.95 -16.58
N GLU A 637 -39.04 -0.18 -16.26
CA GLU A 637 -39.85 -0.34 -15.05
C GLU A 637 -41.35 -0.40 -15.37
N LEU A 638 -42.11 -1.18 -14.58
CA LEU A 638 -43.57 -1.22 -14.65
C LEU A 638 -44.21 -0.72 -13.34
N GLU A 639 -44.85 0.44 -13.37
CA GLU A 639 -45.66 0.92 -12.24
C GLU A 639 -47.00 0.20 -12.21
N THR A 640 -47.15 -0.70 -11.24
CA THR A 640 -48.40 -1.44 -10.97
C THR A 640 -49.52 -0.51 -10.49
N LEU A 641 -50.67 -0.48 -11.19
CA LEU A 641 -51.85 0.33 -10.83
C LEU A 641 -52.99 -0.53 -10.26
N VAL A 642 -53.28 -1.67 -10.91
CA VAL A 642 -54.28 -2.68 -10.51
C VAL A 642 -53.71 -4.04 -10.84
N ASP A 643 -53.53 -4.93 -9.85
CA ASP A 643 -52.75 -6.16 -9.99
C ASP A 643 -51.32 -5.94 -10.54
N ASN A 644 -50.49 -6.97 -10.45
CA ASN A 644 -49.11 -6.99 -10.88
C ASN A 644 -48.98 -6.65 -12.38
N GLY A 645 -48.19 -5.62 -12.73
CA GLY A 645 -47.73 -5.40 -14.10
C GLY A 645 -46.88 -6.57 -14.62
N THR A 646 -46.83 -6.75 -15.94
CA THR A 646 -46.14 -7.89 -16.57
C THR A 646 -45.51 -7.58 -17.93
N ILE A 647 -44.50 -8.37 -18.32
CA ILE A 647 -43.88 -8.42 -19.65
C ILE A 647 -43.54 -9.88 -20.03
N ALA A 648 -43.63 -10.24 -21.31
CA ALA A 648 -43.34 -11.58 -21.82
C ALA A 648 -41.99 -11.67 -22.54
N GLY A 649 -41.54 -10.61 -23.20
CA GLY A 649 -40.19 -10.51 -23.75
C GLY A 649 -39.85 -9.12 -24.27
N PHE A 650 -38.60 -8.93 -24.69
CA PHE A 650 -38.17 -7.75 -25.43
C PHE A 650 -36.90 -8.00 -26.26
N ALA A 651 -36.74 -7.27 -27.36
CA ALA A 651 -35.52 -7.19 -28.17
C ALA A 651 -35.06 -5.73 -28.31
N ILE A 652 -33.78 -5.48 -28.07
CA ILE A 652 -33.14 -4.16 -28.10
C ILE A 652 -32.20 -4.07 -29.31
N TYR A 653 -32.24 -2.95 -30.02
CA TYR A 653 -31.40 -2.67 -31.18
C TYR A 653 -30.74 -1.29 -31.07
N SER A 654 -29.60 -1.11 -31.76
CA SER A 654 -28.92 0.19 -31.83
C SER A 654 -28.01 0.30 -33.08
N PRO A 655 -27.82 1.50 -33.67
CA PRO A 655 -26.84 1.74 -34.73
C PRO A 655 -25.45 2.14 -34.21
N ASP A 656 -25.31 2.46 -32.92
CA ASP A 656 -24.08 3.03 -32.31
C ASP A 656 -23.76 2.56 -30.88
N GLY A 657 -24.73 1.95 -30.18
CA GLY A 657 -24.57 1.35 -28.86
C GLY A 657 -24.46 -0.19 -28.90
N GLU A 658 -23.75 -0.75 -27.93
CA GLU A 658 -23.42 -2.19 -27.82
C GLU A 658 -23.79 -2.71 -26.42
N LEU A 659 -24.09 -4.01 -26.32
CA LEU A 659 -24.28 -4.68 -25.02
C LEU A 659 -22.92 -4.75 -24.30
N THR A 660 -22.87 -4.38 -23.03
CA THR A 660 -21.69 -4.61 -22.19
C THR A 660 -22.00 -5.73 -21.21
N GLU A 661 -21.31 -6.88 -21.32
CA GLU A 661 -21.43 -7.95 -20.32
C GLU A 661 -21.27 -7.36 -18.91
N PRO A 662 -22.14 -7.74 -17.93
CA PRO A 662 -21.93 -7.37 -16.55
C PRO A 662 -20.55 -7.84 -16.12
N PRO A 663 -19.79 -7.05 -15.35
CA PRO A 663 -18.38 -7.33 -15.12
C PRO A 663 -18.23 -8.69 -14.44
N THR A 664 -17.54 -9.62 -15.13
CA THR A 664 -17.20 -10.93 -14.56
C THR A 664 -16.56 -10.71 -13.18
N PRO A 665 -17.08 -11.33 -12.11
CA PRO A 665 -16.46 -11.27 -10.79
C PRO A 665 -14.98 -11.61 -10.89
N PRO A 666 -14.10 -10.96 -10.10
CA PRO A 666 -12.67 -11.24 -10.19
C PRO A 666 -12.42 -12.72 -9.84
N PRO A 667 -11.49 -13.41 -10.52
CA PRO A 667 -11.20 -14.80 -10.20
C PRO A 667 -10.77 -14.95 -8.74
N SER A 668 -11.36 -15.91 -8.03
CA SER A 668 -11.13 -16.18 -6.59
C SER A 668 -9.71 -16.70 -6.25
N ASN A 669 -8.79 -16.61 -7.19
CA ASN A 669 -7.40 -17.05 -7.09
C ASN A 669 -6.47 -15.88 -7.43
N GLU A 670 -5.45 -15.66 -6.59
CA GLU A 670 -4.37 -14.69 -6.79
C GLU A 670 -3.72 -14.80 -8.19
N ASN A 671 -3.62 -16.01 -8.74
CA ASN A 671 -3.21 -16.20 -10.13
C ASN A 671 -4.07 -17.26 -10.87
N PRO A 672 -5.14 -16.87 -11.60
CA PRO A 672 -5.99 -17.80 -12.36
C PRO A 672 -5.25 -18.50 -13.52
N SER A 673 -4.11 -17.93 -13.93
CA SER A 673 -3.25 -18.45 -15.00
C SER A 673 -2.23 -19.51 -14.51
N ALA A 674 -2.18 -19.82 -13.20
CA ALA A 674 -1.13 -20.68 -12.61
C ALA A 674 -1.11 -22.13 -13.11
N SER A 675 -2.18 -22.62 -13.75
CA SER A 675 -2.23 -23.96 -14.36
C SER A 675 -1.70 -24.02 -15.80
N CYS A 676 -1.30 -22.88 -16.38
CA CYS A 676 -0.85 -22.81 -17.77
C CYS A 676 0.65 -23.10 -17.90
N ASN A 677 1.01 -23.97 -18.83
CA ASN A 677 2.41 -24.27 -19.13
C ASN A 677 3.05 -23.16 -19.97
N VAL A 678 3.91 -22.34 -19.36
CA VAL A 678 4.66 -21.28 -20.05
C VAL A 678 5.87 -21.87 -20.78
N GLY A 679 6.07 -21.47 -22.04
CA GLY A 679 7.21 -21.90 -22.85
C GLY A 679 8.50 -21.13 -22.54
N PRO A 680 9.64 -21.47 -23.19
CA PRO A 680 10.89 -20.74 -23.04
C PRO A 680 10.72 -19.26 -23.38
N LEU A 681 11.16 -18.37 -22.48
CA LEU A 681 11.00 -16.93 -22.67
C LEU A 681 11.90 -16.37 -23.79
N PRO A 682 11.44 -15.32 -24.50
CA PRO A 682 12.17 -14.72 -25.61
C PRO A 682 13.30 -13.81 -25.09
N GLY A 683 14.53 -14.05 -25.55
CA GLY A 683 15.66 -13.18 -25.26
C GLY A 683 15.49 -11.75 -25.80
N ALA A 684 16.30 -10.82 -25.27
CA ALA A 684 16.29 -9.41 -25.62
C ALA A 684 16.28 -9.14 -27.14
N VAL A 685 15.24 -8.44 -27.62
CA VAL A 685 15.01 -8.26 -29.05
C VAL A 685 16.00 -7.28 -29.70
N SER A 686 16.04 -7.29 -31.03
CA SER A 686 16.65 -6.21 -31.82
C SER A 686 15.89 -4.91 -31.55
N GLY A 687 16.60 -3.87 -31.09
CA GLY A 687 16.01 -2.62 -30.61
C GLY A 687 14.98 -2.02 -31.57
N THR A 688 13.73 -1.93 -31.14
CA THR A 688 12.60 -1.48 -31.96
C THR A 688 11.65 -0.61 -31.14
N ASN A 689 11.09 0.43 -31.77
CA ASN A 689 10.12 1.31 -31.11
C ASN A 689 8.68 0.74 -31.20
N ASN A 690 8.46 -0.35 -31.94
CA ASN A 690 7.14 -0.99 -32.03
C ASN A 690 6.81 -1.70 -30.71
N LEU A 691 5.56 -1.61 -30.29
CA LEU A 691 5.01 -2.36 -29.16
C LEU A 691 4.84 -3.84 -29.55
N PRO A 692 5.28 -4.81 -28.72
CA PRO A 692 5.02 -6.23 -28.90
C PRO A 692 3.54 -6.55 -29.12
N ASP A 693 3.31 -7.67 -29.78
CA ASP A 693 1.99 -8.13 -30.19
C ASP A 693 1.34 -8.97 -29.07
N PRO A 694 0.40 -8.41 -28.28
CA PRO A 694 -0.14 -9.11 -27.11
C PRO A 694 -0.88 -10.40 -27.49
N PHE A 695 -1.27 -10.55 -28.76
CA PHE A 695 -2.03 -11.68 -29.31
C PHE A 695 -1.13 -12.77 -29.92
N ARG A 696 0.19 -12.63 -29.84
CA ARG A 696 1.15 -13.62 -30.33
C ARG A 696 1.79 -14.37 -29.17
N LYS A 697 1.58 -15.69 -29.13
CA LYS A 697 2.06 -16.58 -28.08
C LYS A 697 3.55 -16.89 -28.23
N LEU A 698 4.18 -17.46 -27.19
CA LEU A 698 5.60 -17.80 -27.20
C LEU A 698 5.95 -18.93 -28.20
N ASP A 699 4.98 -19.77 -28.56
CA ASP A 699 5.10 -20.73 -29.68
C ASP A 699 5.16 -20.05 -31.07
N GLY A 700 4.99 -18.72 -31.13
CA GLY A 700 5.04 -17.90 -32.33
C GLY A 700 3.72 -17.84 -33.11
N THR A 701 2.67 -18.57 -32.69
CA THR A 701 1.32 -18.55 -33.27
C THR A 701 0.48 -17.39 -32.74
N ARG A 702 -0.63 -17.06 -33.42
CA ARG A 702 -1.58 -16.02 -33.00
C ARG A 702 -2.77 -16.65 -32.27
N MET A 703 -3.30 -15.96 -31.27
CA MET A 703 -4.58 -16.30 -30.65
C MET A 703 -5.74 -16.27 -31.65
N THR A 704 -6.73 -17.12 -31.40
CA THR A 704 -7.95 -17.32 -32.20
C THR A 704 -9.23 -17.32 -31.36
N SER A 705 -9.15 -17.71 -30.09
CA SER A 705 -10.28 -17.71 -29.14
C SER A 705 -9.99 -16.90 -27.86
N LYS A 706 -11.04 -16.37 -27.23
CA LYS A 706 -10.96 -15.74 -25.90
C LYS A 706 -10.43 -16.70 -24.84
N THR A 707 -10.71 -18.00 -24.97
CA THR A 707 -10.21 -19.06 -24.07
C THR A 707 -8.68 -19.16 -24.01
N GLU A 708 -7.98 -18.80 -25.09
CA GLU A 708 -6.50 -18.79 -25.11
C GLU A 708 -5.90 -17.68 -24.21
N TRP A 709 -6.71 -16.67 -23.83
CA TRP A 709 -6.24 -15.52 -23.07
C TRP A 709 -5.69 -15.90 -21.69
N ARG A 710 -6.31 -16.86 -20.99
CA ARG A 710 -5.87 -17.25 -19.64
C ARG A 710 -4.42 -17.74 -19.63
N CYS A 711 -3.98 -18.41 -20.70
CA CYS A 711 -2.60 -18.86 -20.84
C CYS A 711 -1.68 -17.84 -21.54
N ARG A 712 -2.17 -16.99 -22.46
CA ARG A 712 -1.37 -15.84 -22.94
C ARG A 712 -1.05 -14.88 -21.79
N ARG A 713 -1.98 -14.69 -20.85
CA ARG A 713 -1.77 -13.95 -19.59
C ARG A 713 -0.65 -14.56 -18.74
N ALA A 714 -0.49 -15.89 -18.73
CA ALA A 714 0.64 -16.55 -18.05
C ALA A 714 1.99 -16.17 -18.70
N GLU A 715 2.08 -16.25 -20.03
CA GLU A 715 3.28 -15.87 -20.79
C GLU A 715 3.66 -14.39 -20.60
N ILE A 716 2.66 -13.50 -20.47
CA ILE A 716 2.90 -12.07 -20.21
C ILE A 716 3.35 -11.86 -18.76
N LEU A 717 2.73 -12.53 -17.79
CA LEU A 717 3.09 -12.41 -16.37
C LEU A 717 4.53 -12.85 -16.12
N GLU A 718 4.92 -13.98 -16.72
CA GLU A 718 6.26 -14.56 -16.56
C GLU A 718 7.35 -13.69 -17.24
N GLN A 719 7.04 -13.05 -18.37
CA GLN A 719 7.91 -12.02 -18.95
C GLN A 719 7.97 -10.75 -18.08
N ALA A 720 6.88 -10.34 -17.43
CA ALA A 720 6.85 -9.16 -16.57
C ALA A 720 7.69 -9.38 -15.30
N TYR A 721 7.64 -10.59 -14.73
CA TYR A 721 8.54 -11.04 -13.67
C TYR A 721 9.99 -11.07 -14.17
N THR A 722 10.30 -11.84 -15.21
CA THR A 722 11.69 -12.09 -15.65
C THR A 722 12.41 -10.85 -16.22
N TYR A 723 11.70 -9.87 -16.79
CA TYR A 723 12.34 -8.72 -17.46
C TYR A 723 12.16 -7.36 -16.79
N ILE A 724 11.22 -7.19 -15.85
CA ILE A 724 10.90 -5.87 -15.28
C ILE A 724 10.80 -5.87 -13.74
N TYR A 725 9.92 -6.67 -13.17
CA TYR A 725 9.48 -6.50 -11.77
C TYR A 725 10.04 -7.55 -10.80
N GLY A 726 10.52 -8.69 -11.30
CA GLY A 726 10.83 -9.88 -10.49
C GLY A 726 9.57 -10.63 -10.06
N GLU A 727 9.71 -11.93 -9.78
CA GLU A 727 8.60 -12.83 -9.44
C GLU A 727 7.81 -12.36 -8.20
N LYS A 728 6.47 -12.31 -8.28
CA LYS A 728 5.63 -12.33 -7.08
C LYS A 728 5.40 -13.79 -6.67
N PRO A 729 5.94 -14.25 -5.53
CA PRO A 729 5.72 -15.62 -5.07
C PRO A 729 4.23 -15.87 -4.82
N ALA A 730 3.81 -17.12 -5.01
CA ALA A 730 2.45 -17.57 -4.71
C ALA A 730 2.08 -17.41 -3.23
N LYS A 731 0.77 -17.53 -2.94
CA LYS A 731 0.18 -17.48 -1.60
C LYS A 731 1.02 -18.26 -0.57
N PRO A 732 1.48 -17.61 0.52
CA PRO A 732 2.26 -18.24 1.59
C PRO A 732 1.63 -19.51 2.16
N SER A 733 2.46 -20.37 2.76
CA SER A 733 2.03 -21.64 3.39
C SER A 733 0.95 -21.48 4.46
N SER A 734 0.90 -20.31 5.10
CA SER A 734 -0.21 -19.87 5.95
C SER A 734 -0.32 -18.36 5.89
N VAL A 735 -1.54 -17.86 5.67
CA VAL A 735 -1.92 -16.46 5.89
C VAL A 735 -3.15 -16.47 6.78
N THR A 736 -3.12 -15.66 7.83
CA THR A 736 -4.15 -15.56 8.87
C THR A 736 -4.28 -14.11 9.31
N GLY A 737 -5.39 -13.75 9.97
CA GLY A 737 -5.59 -12.37 10.39
C GLY A 737 -6.91 -12.12 11.08
N THR A 738 -7.24 -10.84 11.24
CA THR A 738 -8.55 -10.38 11.71
C THR A 738 -8.98 -9.15 10.93
N VAL A 739 -10.28 -9.07 10.62
CA VAL A 739 -10.92 -7.89 10.01
C VAL A 739 -11.82 -7.22 11.04
N SER A 740 -11.79 -5.90 11.09
CA SER A 740 -12.57 -5.08 12.02
C SER A 740 -12.94 -3.74 11.39
N SER A 741 -13.84 -3.00 12.01
CA SER A 741 -14.28 -1.67 11.54
C SER A 741 -13.19 -0.59 11.54
N SER A 742 -12.01 -0.88 12.09
CA SER A 742 -10.87 0.04 12.22
C SER A 742 -9.54 -0.52 11.71
N SER A 743 -9.41 -1.83 11.46
CA SER A 743 -8.15 -2.44 10.99
C SER A 743 -8.34 -3.83 10.35
N VAL A 744 -7.46 -4.14 9.38
CA VAL A 744 -7.10 -5.51 8.99
C VAL A 744 -5.71 -5.81 9.57
N GLN A 745 -5.62 -6.86 10.38
CA GLN A 745 -4.35 -7.42 10.86
C GLN A 745 -3.96 -8.62 9.99
N VAL A 746 -2.72 -8.67 9.52
CA VAL A 746 -2.21 -9.75 8.65
C VAL A 746 -1.01 -10.43 9.30
N SER A 747 -1.06 -11.76 9.40
CA SER A 747 -0.01 -12.64 9.92
C SER A 747 0.31 -13.73 8.89
N VAL A 748 1.56 -13.78 8.46
CA VAL A 748 2.04 -14.66 7.38
C VAL A 748 3.09 -15.61 7.92
N SER A 749 3.06 -16.88 7.47
CA SER A 749 4.12 -17.86 7.70
C SER A 749 4.42 -18.66 6.43
N HIS A 750 5.70 -18.82 6.09
CA HIS A 750 6.17 -19.56 4.92
C HIS A 750 7.61 -20.01 5.13
N ASN A 751 7.94 -21.25 4.74
CA ASN A 751 9.29 -21.83 4.81
C ASN A 751 9.99 -21.60 6.17
N GLY A 752 9.26 -21.79 7.27
CA GLY A 752 9.74 -21.61 8.65
C GLY A 752 9.81 -20.14 9.13
N ARG A 753 9.81 -19.16 8.23
CA ARG A 753 9.78 -17.73 8.57
C ARG A 753 8.35 -17.25 8.82
N SER A 754 8.19 -16.21 9.65
CA SER A 754 6.90 -15.62 9.97
C SER A 754 7.01 -14.10 10.16
N THR A 755 5.99 -13.36 9.73
CA THR A 755 5.94 -11.89 9.85
C THR A 755 4.51 -11.40 10.04
N SER A 756 4.33 -10.14 10.44
CA SER A 756 3.01 -9.51 10.54
C SER A 756 3.06 -8.00 10.27
N PHE A 757 1.96 -7.50 9.70
CA PHE A 757 1.72 -6.10 9.39
C PHE A 757 0.22 -5.79 9.46
N SER A 758 -0.15 -4.52 9.28
CA SER A 758 -1.56 -4.11 9.36
C SER A 758 -1.94 -3.03 8.34
N ALA A 759 -3.23 -2.93 8.08
CA ALA A 759 -3.85 -1.79 7.43
C ALA A 759 -4.94 -1.23 8.35
N SER A 760 -5.24 0.07 8.21
CA SER A 760 -6.37 0.69 8.93
C SER A 760 -7.61 0.71 8.06
N VAL A 761 -8.77 0.44 8.65
CA VAL A 761 -10.07 0.39 7.97
C VAL A 761 -10.87 1.63 8.32
N GLU A 762 -11.52 2.19 7.31
CA GLU A 762 -12.48 3.27 7.41
C GLU A 762 -13.77 2.84 6.72
N LEU A 763 -14.77 2.41 7.49
CA LEU A 763 -16.10 2.12 6.96
C LEU A 763 -16.78 3.38 6.37
N PRO A 764 -17.67 3.22 5.38
CA PRO A 764 -18.54 4.28 4.89
C PRO A 764 -19.66 4.59 5.90
N SER A 765 -20.44 5.65 5.64
CA SER A 765 -21.66 5.99 6.39
C SER A 765 -22.95 5.56 5.66
N THR A 766 -22.82 4.87 4.53
CA THR A 766 -23.89 4.39 3.65
C THR A 766 -23.60 2.95 3.21
N GLY A 767 -24.63 2.23 2.76
CA GLY A 767 -24.54 0.79 2.45
C GLY A 767 -24.68 -0.09 3.70
N SER A 768 -24.42 -1.39 3.53
CA SER A 768 -24.50 -2.42 4.58
C SER A 768 -23.39 -3.45 4.39
N ALA A 769 -23.01 -4.13 5.48
CA ALA A 769 -22.02 -5.20 5.42
C ALA A 769 -22.55 -6.45 4.67
N PRO A 770 -21.71 -7.21 3.95
CA PRO A 770 -20.29 -6.95 3.71
C PRO A 770 -20.08 -5.75 2.75
N TYR A 771 -19.23 -4.80 3.14
CA TYR A 771 -18.99 -3.59 2.34
C TYR A 771 -17.94 -3.87 1.25
N PRO A 772 -18.12 -3.39 0.01
CA PRO A 772 -17.02 -3.33 -0.95
C PRO A 772 -15.91 -2.42 -0.43
N ALA A 773 -14.67 -2.62 -0.86
CA ALA A 773 -13.52 -1.89 -0.34
C ALA A 773 -12.52 -1.44 -1.40
N VAL A 774 -11.75 -0.39 -1.11
CA VAL A 774 -10.56 -0.01 -1.86
C VAL A 774 -9.34 0.05 -0.94
N ILE A 775 -8.30 -0.71 -1.29
CA ILE A 775 -6.99 -0.66 -0.64
C ILE A 775 -6.22 0.55 -1.17
N GLY A 776 -5.98 1.53 -0.31
CA GLY A 776 -5.19 2.72 -0.59
C GLY A 776 -3.73 2.52 -0.16
N PHE A 777 -2.83 2.45 -1.14
CA PHE A 777 -1.39 2.47 -0.90
C PHE A 777 -0.93 3.86 -0.45
N GLY A 778 -0.32 3.96 0.74
CA GLY A 778 0.47 5.12 1.14
C GLY A 778 0.46 5.47 2.63
N GLY A 779 -0.45 4.90 3.43
CA GLY A 779 -0.47 5.04 4.89
C GLY A 779 -0.79 6.44 5.43
N GLY A 780 -1.91 6.58 6.15
CA GLY A 780 -2.23 7.83 6.87
C GLY A 780 -2.31 9.06 5.96
N PHE A 781 -1.33 9.97 6.08
CA PHE A 781 -1.30 11.25 5.35
C PHE A 781 -1.19 11.10 3.83
N PHE A 782 -0.59 10.01 3.32
CA PHE A 782 -0.47 9.73 1.89
C PHE A 782 -1.44 8.63 1.39
N GLY A 783 -2.42 8.23 2.23
CA GLY A 783 -3.48 7.29 1.86
C GLY A 783 -4.61 7.95 1.05
N ILE A 784 -5.81 7.33 1.02
CA ILE A 784 -6.94 7.89 0.28
C ILE A 784 -7.49 9.13 1.00
N ALA A 785 -7.36 10.29 0.36
CA ALA A 785 -7.70 11.59 0.94
C ALA A 785 -8.51 12.48 -0.01
N GLY A 786 -9.13 13.53 0.54
CA GLY A 786 -9.94 14.49 -0.21
C GLY A 786 -11.08 13.86 -1.00
N GLY A 787 -11.40 14.44 -2.16
CA GLY A 787 -12.58 14.05 -2.93
C GLY A 787 -12.61 12.61 -3.43
N MET A 788 -11.46 11.91 -3.56
CA MET A 788 -11.46 10.47 -3.86
C MET A 788 -12.07 9.67 -2.70
N LYS A 789 -11.70 10.02 -1.46
CA LYS A 789 -12.25 9.44 -0.24
C LYS A 789 -13.73 9.81 -0.07
N ASP A 790 -14.10 11.04 -0.38
CA ASP A 790 -15.50 11.49 -0.30
C ASP A 790 -16.39 10.76 -1.32
N VAL A 791 -15.94 10.59 -2.56
CA VAL A 791 -16.66 9.80 -3.59
C VAL A 791 -16.79 8.34 -3.16
N LEU A 792 -15.71 7.67 -2.77
CA LEU A 792 -15.75 6.27 -2.34
C LEU A 792 -16.70 6.06 -1.14
N LYS A 793 -16.60 6.90 -0.11
CA LYS A 793 -17.49 6.82 1.05
C LYS A 793 -18.94 7.16 0.72
N SER A 794 -19.21 8.08 -0.22
CA SER A 794 -20.58 8.36 -0.68
C SER A 794 -21.21 7.13 -1.36
N GLN A 795 -20.41 6.35 -2.08
CA GLN A 795 -20.85 5.16 -2.81
C GLN A 795 -21.11 3.93 -1.94
N GLY A 796 -20.80 3.98 -0.64
CA GLY A 796 -20.89 2.84 0.27
C GLY A 796 -19.64 1.95 0.29
N VAL A 797 -18.48 2.49 -0.13
CA VAL A 797 -17.22 1.75 -0.20
C VAL A 797 -16.34 2.04 1.02
N ALA A 798 -15.82 0.99 1.65
CA ALA A 798 -14.85 1.06 2.72
C ALA A 798 -13.44 1.37 2.20
N ILE A 799 -12.65 2.06 3.01
CA ILE A 799 -11.27 2.41 2.68
C ILE A 799 -10.32 1.60 3.56
N ILE A 800 -9.38 0.90 2.95
CA ILE A 800 -8.32 0.15 3.64
C ILE A 800 -7.00 0.89 3.40
N ASN A 801 -6.61 1.77 4.30
CA ASN A 801 -5.34 2.50 4.18
C ASN A 801 -4.19 1.58 4.59
N PHE A 802 -3.44 1.11 3.60
CA PHE A 802 -2.26 0.26 3.73
C PHE A 802 -1.00 1.12 3.65
N ASP A 803 -0.09 0.94 4.61
CA ASP A 803 1.28 1.46 4.54
C ASP A 803 2.20 0.40 3.90
N PRO A 804 2.60 0.56 2.62
CA PRO A 804 3.45 -0.40 1.94
C PRO A 804 4.89 -0.46 2.48
N TYR A 805 5.36 0.56 3.20
CA TYR A 805 6.72 0.56 3.76
C TYR A 805 6.92 -0.45 4.89
N GLN A 806 5.84 -0.94 5.50
CA GLN A 806 5.90 -2.13 6.36
C GLN A 806 6.40 -3.36 5.58
N VAL A 807 6.03 -3.48 4.29
CA VAL A 807 6.25 -4.67 3.47
C VAL A 807 7.50 -4.55 2.60
N GLY A 808 7.84 -3.34 2.13
CA GLY A 808 9.11 -3.04 1.48
C GLY A 808 9.47 -1.55 1.63
N ALA A 809 10.64 -1.24 2.18
CA ALA A 809 11.08 0.13 2.45
C ALA A 809 11.91 0.73 1.30
N GLU A 810 11.70 2.02 1.02
CA GLU A 810 12.54 2.85 0.14
C GLU A 810 13.79 3.37 0.85
N GLY A 811 14.73 3.98 0.11
CA GLY A 811 15.90 4.67 0.67
C GLY A 811 17.02 3.77 1.20
N SER A 812 17.01 2.48 0.85
CA SER A 812 18.11 1.53 1.08
C SER A 812 18.09 0.45 -0.01
N GLY A 813 19.09 -0.44 -0.05
CA GLY A 813 19.13 -1.54 -1.01
C GLY A 813 17.90 -2.45 -0.91
N GLN A 814 17.53 -3.08 -2.02
CA GLN A 814 16.46 -4.10 -2.08
C GLN A 814 16.72 -5.17 -1.01
N GLY A 815 15.71 -5.47 -0.17
CA GLY A 815 15.85 -6.45 0.92
C GLY A 815 15.25 -6.06 2.28
N ASN A 816 14.73 -4.84 2.45
CA ASN A 816 14.17 -4.38 3.73
C ASN A 816 12.63 -4.35 3.74
N GLY A 817 11.99 -5.09 4.65
CA GLY A 817 10.52 -5.07 4.90
C GLY A 817 9.88 -6.46 4.95
N ARG A 818 8.60 -6.56 5.39
CA ARG A 818 7.91 -7.84 5.65
C ARG A 818 7.92 -8.85 4.50
N PHE A 819 8.00 -8.41 3.26
CA PHE A 819 8.16 -9.32 2.13
C PHE A 819 9.52 -10.03 2.20
N TYR A 820 10.59 -9.27 2.38
CA TYR A 820 11.96 -9.76 2.44
C TYR A 820 12.24 -10.50 3.77
N ASP A 821 11.58 -10.15 4.88
CA ASP A 821 11.54 -10.96 6.13
C ASP A 821 11.17 -12.44 5.85
N ILE A 822 10.30 -12.67 4.85
CA ILE A 822 9.81 -14.01 4.48
C ILE A 822 10.68 -14.62 3.37
N TYR A 823 10.91 -13.92 2.26
CA TYR A 823 11.53 -14.51 1.06
C TYR A 823 13.06 -14.33 0.97
N GLY A 824 13.68 -13.51 1.83
CA GLY A 824 15.13 -13.28 1.81
C GLY A 824 15.60 -12.58 0.53
N SER A 825 16.61 -13.17 -0.13
CA SER A 825 17.29 -12.72 -1.37
C SER A 825 16.41 -12.76 -2.65
N SER A 826 15.10 -12.52 -2.50
CA SER A 826 14.17 -12.45 -3.63
C SER A 826 14.50 -11.28 -4.57
N GLN A 827 14.52 -11.58 -5.88
CA GLN A 827 14.80 -10.58 -6.92
C GLN A 827 13.63 -9.59 -7.14
N ALA A 828 12.50 -9.75 -6.43
CA ALA A 828 11.29 -8.94 -6.54
C ALA A 828 11.50 -7.47 -6.13
N GLY A 829 11.27 -6.54 -7.05
CA GLY A 829 11.31 -5.09 -6.78
C GLY A 829 10.23 -4.67 -5.78
N LEU A 830 10.34 -3.44 -5.22
CA LEU A 830 9.38 -2.93 -4.25
C LEU A 830 7.94 -2.96 -4.76
N LEU A 831 7.70 -2.72 -6.06
CA LEU A 831 6.35 -2.79 -6.63
C LEU A 831 5.74 -4.20 -6.51
N THR A 832 6.56 -5.25 -6.67
CA THR A 832 6.16 -6.65 -6.48
C THR A 832 5.95 -6.98 -5.00
N ALA A 833 6.83 -6.50 -4.11
CA ALA A 833 6.68 -6.67 -2.66
C ALA A 833 5.41 -5.99 -2.13
N TRP A 834 5.11 -4.78 -2.61
CA TRP A 834 3.90 -4.03 -2.25
C TRP A 834 2.64 -4.68 -2.83
N ALA A 835 2.68 -5.18 -4.06
CA ALA A 835 1.61 -5.98 -4.65
C ALA A 835 1.32 -7.24 -3.82
N TRP A 836 2.36 -7.96 -3.38
CA TRP A 836 2.23 -9.08 -2.45
C TRP A 836 1.58 -8.63 -1.13
N GLY A 837 1.98 -7.49 -0.57
CA GLY A 837 1.37 -6.93 0.64
C GLY A 837 -0.15 -6.77 0.54
N ALA A 838 -0.65 -6.25 -0.60
CA ALA A 838 -2.09 -6.20 -0.88
C ALA A 838 -2.71 -7.60 -1.04
N SER A 839 -2.03 -8.53 -1.73
CA SER A 839 -2.49 -9.92 -1.87
C SER A 839 -2.67 -10.64 -0.51
N ARG A 840 -1.83 -10.34 0.49
CA ARG A 840 -1.98 -10.90 1.86
C ARG A 840 -3.05 -10.18 2.69
N ILE A 841 -3.41 -8.93 2.35
CA ILE A 841 -4.61 -8.29 2.91
C ILE A 841 -5.87 -9.00 2.38
N ILE A 842 -5.94 -9.23 1.06
CA ILE A 842 -7.08 -9.92 0.42
C ILE A 842 -7.25 -11.34 0.99
N ASP A 843 -6.16 -12.08 1.23
CA ASP A 843 -6.21 -13.41 1.90
C ASP A 843 -6.89 -13.39 3.28
N VAL A 844 -6.86 -12.25 4.00
CA VAL A 844 -7.56 -12.11 5.29
C VAL A 844 -9.00 -11.66 5.08
N LEU A 845 -9.26 -10.84 4.04
CA LEU A 845 -10.63 -10.45 3.65
C LEU A 845 -11.48 -11.64 3.21
N GLU A 846 -10.89 -12.69 2.61
CA GLU A 846 -11.57 -13.97 2.28
C GLU A 846 -12.31 -14.61 3.47
N SER A 847 -11.97 -14.26 4.72
CA SER A 847 -12.61 -14.75 5.95
C SER A 847 -13.59 -13.75 6.60
N SER A 848 -13.85 -12.62 5.94
CA SER A 848 -14.60 -11.49 6.49
C SER A 848 -16.11 -11.61 6.30
N SER A 849 -16.86 -11.14 7.29
CA SER A 849 -18.31 -10.84 7.18
C SER A 849 -18.60 -9.33 7.17
N LEU A 850 -17.55 -8.50 7.22
CA LEU A 850 -17.65 -7.04 7.28
C LEU A 850 -17.29 -6.36 5.96
N ILE A 851 -16.37 -6.97 5.21
CA ILE A 851 -15.82 -6.47 3.95
C ILE A 851 -16.00 -7.59 2.93
N ASP A 852 -16.49 -7.25 1.75
CA ASP A 852 -16.56 -8.19 0.63
C ASP A 852 -15.16 -8.37 0.01
N ALA A 853 -14.74 -9.61 -0.15
CA ALA A 853 -13.44 -9.98 -0.72
C ALA A 853 -13.45 -9.98 -2.25
N ASP A 854 -14.62 -10.23 -2.86
CA ASP A 854 -14.77 -10.24 -4.32
C ASP A 854 -15.00 -8.82 -4.88
N SER A 855 -15.41 -7.87 -4.02
CA SER A 855 -15.55 -6.44 -4.36
C SER A 855 -14.41 -5.57 -3.81
N VAL A 856 -13.15 -5.96 -4.07
CA VAL A 856 -11.95 -5.22 -3.64
C VAL A 856 -11.25 -4.51 -4.80
N GLY A 857 -11.09 -3.19 -4.69
CA GLY A 857 -10.24 -2.39 -5.57
C GLY A 857 -8.91 -1.97 -4.94
N VAL A 858 -8.01 -1.41 -5.75
CA VAL A 858 -6.71 -0.84 -5.30
C VAL A 858 -6.47 0.55 -5.89
N THR A 859 -5.90 1.46 -5.10
CA THR A 859 -5.54 2.82 -5.55
C THR A 859 -4.30 3.36 -4.84
N GLY A 860 -3.69 4.38 -5.44
CA GLY A 860 -2.55 5.12 -4.89
C GLY A 860 -2.09 6.17 -5.89
N CYS A 861 -1.30 7.15 -5.43
CA CYS A 861 -0.77 8.21 -6.29
C CYS A 861 0.76 8.16 -6.45
N SER A 862 1.30 8.59 -7.60
CA SER A 862 2.75 8.65 -7.85
C SER A 862 3.40 7.28 -7.65
N ARG A 863 4.46 7.16 -6.82
CA ARG A 863 5.05 5.88 -6.40
C ARG A 863 4.02 4.83 -5.93
N PHE A 864 2.94 5.26 -5.29
CA PHE A 864 1.84 4.37 -4.86
C PHE A 864 0.82 4.11 -5.97
N GLY A 865 0.76 4.95 -7.01
CA GLY A 865 0.05 4.65 -8.25
C GLY A 865 0.75 3.57 -9.07
N LYS A 866 2.10 3.55 -9.06
CA LYS A 866 2.90 2.41 -9.55
C LYS A 866 2.53 1.13 -8.76
N ALA A 867 2.49 1.22 -7.42
CA ALA A 867 2.13 0.10 -6.54
C ALA A 867 0.72 -0.46 -6.84
N ALA A 868 -0.29 0.43 -6.96
CA ALA A 868 -1.66 0.04 -7.27
C ALA A 868 -1.79 -0.63 -8.65
N PHE A 869 -1.08 -0.13 -9.67
CA PHE A 869 -1.07 -0.74 -11.00
C PHE A 869 -0.55 -2.20 -10.96
N ILE A 870 0.60 -2.41 -10.28
CA ILE A 870 1.23 -3.74 -10.20
C ILE A 870 0.45 -4.69 -9.27
N ALA A 871 -0.19 -4.18 -8.22
CA ALA A 871 -1.12 -4.96 -7.39
C ALA A 871 -2.32 -5.48 -8.20
N GLY A 872 -2.94 -4.63 -9.01
CA GLY A 872 -4.03 -5.03 -9.91
C GLY A 872 -3.58 -6.02 -11.00
N ALA A 873 -2.40 -5.81 -11.59
CA ALA A 873 -1.86 -6.69 -12.62
C ALA A 873 -1.54 -8.10 -12.07
N PHE A 874 -0.90 -8.19 -10.89
CA PHE A 874 -0.35 -9.44 -10.36
C PHE A 874 -1.26 -10.17 -9.34
N ASP A 875 -2.45 -9.65 -9.03
CA ASP A 875 -3.47 -10.37 -8.24
C ASP A 875 -4.80 -10.41 -9.00
N GLY A 876 -5.28 -11.62 -9.31
CA GLY A 876 -6.55 -11.83 -10.00
C GLY A 876 -7.78 -11.32 -9.25
N ARG A 877 -7.74 -11.28 -7.91
CA ARG A 877 -8.88 -10.97 -7.05
C ARG A 877 -9.23 -9.48 -6.98
N VAL A 878 -8.36 -8.61 -7.51
CA VAL A 878 -8.61 -7.16 -7.54
C VAL A 878 -9.64 -6.84 -8.63
N ALA A 879 -10.86 -6.49 -8.24
CA ALA A 879 -11.95 -6.18 -9.16
C ALA A 879 -11.76 -4.84 -9.90
N LEU A 880 -11.15 -3.84 -9.24
CA LEU A 880 -10.93 -2.49 -9.80
C LEU A 880 -9.53 -1.95 -9.49
N THR A 881 -8.76 -1.65 -10.53
CA THR A 881 -7.40 -1.09 -10.44
C THR A 881 -7.42 0.40 -10.78
N ILE A 882 -6.96 1.27 -9.88
CA ILE A 882 -7.01 2.74 -10.03
C ILE A 882 -5.62 3.37 -9.83
N PRO A 883 -4.71 3.30 -10.82
CA PRO A 883 -3.44 4.01 -10.73
C PRO A 883 -3.64 5.50 -10.99
N ASN A 884 -3.26 6.35 -10.03
CA ASN A 884 -3.33 7.81 -10.16
C ASN A 884 -1.92 8.42 -10.36
N GLU A 885 -1.73 9.21 -11.41
CA GLU A 885 -0.51 9.97 -11.72
C GLU A 885 0.78 9.13 -11.52
N SER A 886 0.75 7.88 -12.01
CA SER A 886 1.73 6.86 -11.59
C SER A 886 3.17 7.11 -12.06
N GLY A 887 3.35 7.68 -13.26
CA GLY A 887 4.67 7.81 -13.91
C GLY A 887 5.36 6.47 -14.16
N ILE A 888 6.60 6.50 -14.66
CA ILE A 888 7.33 5.30 -15.10
C ILE A 888 7.39 4.17 -14.05
N GLY A 889 7.24 2.92 -14.49
CA GLY A 889 7.08 1.74 -13.61
C GLY A 889 5.62 1.49 -13.17
N GLY A 890 4.78 2.52 -13.24
CA GLY A 890 3.33 2.39 -13.38
C GLY A 890 2.94 2.23 -14.85
N VAL A 891 2.04 3.09 -15.34
CA VAL A 891 1.38 2.98 -16.66
C VAL A 891 2.23 3.29 -17.91
N PRO A 892 3.25 4.18 -17.92
CA PRO A 892 4.00 4.51 -19.13
C PRO A 892 4.64 3.34 -19.88
N ALA A 893 4.52 3.34 -21.21
CA ALA A 893 5.19 2.39 -22.10
C ALA A 893 6.71 2.62 -22.08
N LEU A 894 7.45 1.68 -21.48
CA LEU A 894 8.87 1.79 -21.15
C LEU A 894 9.75 2.08 -22.38
N ARG A 895 9.48 1.46 -23.54
CA ARG A 895 10.24 1.76 -24.77
C ARG A 895 9.90 3.09 -25.43
N LEU A 896 8.75 3.68 -25.09
CA LEU A 896 8.29 4.93 -25.71
C LEU A 896 8.71 6.17 -24.91
N VAL A 897 8.99 6.05 -23.60
CA VAL A 897 9.47 7.18 -22.78
C VAL A 897 10.68 7.89 -23.43
N PRO A 898 11.75 7.21 -23.90
CA PRO A 898 12.87 7.88 -24.57
C PRO A 898 12.55 8.46 -25.96
N VAL A 899 11.35 8.20 -26.50
CA VAL A 899 10.95 8.52 -27.88
C VAL A 899 9.92 9.64 -27.93
N VAL A 900 8.91 9.63 -27.05
CA VAL A 900 7.80 10.62 -27.04
C VAL A 900 7.81 11.55 -25.83
N ASP A 901 8.47 11.13 -24.73
CA ASP A 901 8.66 11.88 -23.48
C ASP A 901 10.16 11.96 -23.12
N SER A 902 11.01 12.30 -24.09
CA SER A 902 12.49 12.32 -23.92
C SER A 902 13.02 13.38 -22.93
N GLY A 903 12.14 14.19 -22.35
CA GLY A 903 12.41 15.08 -21.21
C GLY A 903 11.71 14.68 -19.90
N GLY A 904 11.06 13.52 -19.86
CA GLY A 904 10.40 12.91 -18.69
C GLY A 904 11.31 11.98 -17.88
N GLU A 905 10.75 11.16 -17.00
CA GLU A 905 11.53 10.27 -16.13
C GLU A 905 12.00 9.03 -16.88
N GLN A 906 13.25 9.03 -17.32
CA GLN A 906 13.81 7.92 -18.11
C GLN A 906 13.93 6.63 -17.28
N PRO A 907 13.75 5.43 -17.88
CA PRO A 907 13.83 4.16 -17.14
C PRO A 907 15.19 3.92 -16.47
N SER A 908 16.27 4.46 -17.04
CA SER A 908 17.62 4.48 -16.46
C SER A 908 17.78 5.41 -15.26
N HIS A 909 16.90 6.41 -15.08
CA HIS A 909 16.79 7.17 -13.83
C HIS A 909 16.05 6.34 -12.78
N ALA A 910 14.83 5.89 -13.12
CA ALA A 910 13.91 5.30 -12.15
C ALA A 910 14.47 4.06 -11.42
N ILE A 911 15.20 3.16 -12.11
CA ILE A 911 15.86 2.00 -11.46
C ILE A 911 17.04 2.35 -10.54
N ASN A 912 17.62 3.55 -10.70
CA ASN A 912 18.73 4.03 -9.86
C ASN A 912 18.26 5.04 -8.80
N TYR A 913 16.99 5.43 -8.82
CA TYR A 913 16.37 6.35 -7.86
C TYR A 913 15.83 5.60 -6.64
N GLU A 914 15.01 4.56 -6.85
CA GLU A 914 14.48 3.67 -5.80
C GLU A 914 14.37 2.23 -6.35
N PRO A 915 14.42 1.17 -5.51
CA PRO A 915 14.38 -0.22 -5.95
C PRO A 915 12.96 -0.71 -6.32
N TRP A 916 12.20 0.11 -7.07
CA TRP A 916 10.85 -0.20 -7.57
C TRP A 916 10.83 -1.42 -8.51
N PHE A 917 11.82 -1.49 -9.40
CA PHE A 917 12.01 -2.58 -10.37
C PHE A 917 12.90 -3.69 -9.78
N SER A 918 12.92 -4.87 -10.42
CA SER A 918 13.94 -5.87 -10.10
C SER A 918 15.32 -5.40 -10.63
N PRO A 919 16.34 -5.28 -9.76
CA PRO A 919 17.64 -4.73 -10.13
C PRO A 919 18.53 -5.70 -10.92
N ASN A 920 18.11 -6.97 -11.05
CA ASN A 920 18.77 -7.98 -11.89
C ASN A 920 18.09 -8.05 -13.26
N ALA A 921 16.76 -8.18 -13.28
CA ALA A 921 15.97 -8.24 -14.51
C ALA A 921 16.09 -6.95 -15.35
N PHE A 922 15.62 -5.82 -14.80
CA PHE A 922 15.38 -4.62 -15.57
C PHE A 922 16.65 -3.79 -15.84
N ARG A 923 17.68 -3.91 -15.00
CA ARG A 923 18.93 -3.12 -15.11
C ARG A 923 19.64 -3.30 -16.45
N THR A 924 19.53 -4.48 -17.06
CA THR A 924 20.09 -4.77 -18.39
C THR A 924 19.33 -4.10 -19.55
N PHE A 925 18.09 -3.64 -19.31
CA PHE A 925 17.21 -3.00 -20.28
C PHE A 925 16.96 -1.51 -20.01
N ALA A 926 17.20 -1.01 -18.80
CA ALA A 926 16.82 0.35 -18.39
C ALA A 926 17.44 1.46 -19.25
N SER A 927 18.61 1.23 -19.86
CA SER A 927 19.28 2.14 -20.82
C SER A 927 18.95 1.85 -22.30
N SER A 928 18.14 0.82 -22.59
CA SER A 928 17.71 0.41 -23.94
C SER A 928 16.38 -0.36 -23.87
N PRO A 929 15.29 0.26 -23.38
CA PRO A 929 14.01 -0.42 -23.16
C PRO A 929 13.35 -0.90 -24.46
N ASN A 930 13.75 -0.34 -25.60
CA ASN A 930 13.38 -0.81 -26.94
C ASN A 930 13.88 -2.24 -27.28
N ARG A 931 14.67 -2.87 -26.39
CA ARG A 931 15.08 -4.28 -26.47
C ARG A 931 14.26 -5.24 -25.59
N LEU A 932 13.32 -4.72 -24.78
CA LEU A 932 12.41 -5.57 -23.99
C LEU A 932 11.48 -6.36 -24.93
N PRO A 933 11.27 -7.66 -24.70
CA PRO A 933 10.30 -8.46 -25.46
C PRO A 933 8.83 -8.19 -25.06
N ILE A 934 8.63 -7.58 -23.88
CA ILE A 934 7.35 -7.18 -23.27
C ILE A 934 7.31 -5.65 -23.09
N ASP A 935 6.14 -5.05 -22.82
CA ASP A 935 6.03 -3.67 -22.28
C ASP A 935 4.70 -3.48 -21.52
N THR A 936 4.49 -2.28 -20.98
CA THR A 936 3.40 -1.93 -20.05
C THR A 936 2.00 -2.08 -20.66
N HIS A 937 1.85 -2.02 -21.99
CA HIS A 937 0.57 -2.27 -22.66
C HIS A 937 0.13 -3.74 -22.55
N GLU A 938 1.06 -4.68 -22.44
CA GLU A 938 0.78 -6.08 -22.11
C GLU A 938 0.55 -6.27 -20.60
N VAL A 939 1.26 -5.52 -19.75
CA VAL A 939 1.02 -5.51 -18.29
C VAL A 939 -0.39 -5.00 -17.95
N ILE A 940 -0.91 -4.02 -18.70
CA ILE A 940 -2.32 -3.60 -18.68
C ILE A 940 -3.27 -4.78 -18.99
N GLY A 941 -2.86 -5.67 -19.90
CA GLY A 941 -3.59 -6.91 -20.21
C GLY A 941 -3.71 -7.86 -19.02
N LEU A 942 -2.73 -7.89 -18.09
CA LEU A 942 -2.82 -8.74 -16.89
C LEU A 942 -4.00 -8.40 -15.97
N VAL A 943 -4.51 -7.16 -16.07
CA VAL A 943 -5.74 -6.70 -15.41
C VAL A 943 -6.99 -7.23 -16.13
N ALA A 944 -7.00 -7.24 -17.46
CA ALA A 944 -8.16 -7.64 -18.27
C ALA A 944 -8.64 -9.08 -17.95
N PRO A 945 -9.96 -9.30 -17.76
CA PRO A 945 -11.09 -8.43 -18.12
C PRO A 945 -11.56 -7.45 -17.02
N ARG A 946 -10.86 -7.37 -15.87
CA ARG A 946 -11.29 -6.65 -14.67
C ARG A 946 -11.19 -5.13 -14.85
N GLY A 947 -11.80 -4.37 -13.94
CA GLY A 947 -11.87 -2.92 -14.04
C GLY A 947 -10.51 -2.23 -13.96
N LEU A 948 -10.25 -1.31 -14.87
CA LEU A 948 -9.05 -0.47 -14.88
C LEU A 948 -9.42 0.99 -15.16
N LEU A 949 -9.23 1.87 -14.17
CA LEU A 949 -9.42 3.32 -14.27
C LEU A 949 -8.08 4.04 -14.11
N ILE A 950 -7.43 4.34 -15.24
CA ILE A 950 -6.18 5.12 -15.23
C ILE A 950 -6.52 6.60 -15.06
N LEU A 951 -5.99 7.22 -14.00
CA LEU A 951 -6.08 8.65 -13.74
C LEU A 951 -4.68 9.26 -13.90
N ASP A 952 -4.53 10.33 -14.70
CA ASP A 952 -3.21 10.86 -15.05
C ASP A 952 -3.22 12.39 -15.25
N ASN A 953 -2.04 13.01 -15.33
CA ASN A 953 -1.86 14.46 -15.26
C ASN A 953 -0.92 14.97 -16.38
N PRO A 954 -1.48 15.60 -17.45
CA PRO A 954 -0.75 16.01 -18.64
C PRO A 954 0.03 17.32 -18.47
N HIS A 955 0.11 17.85 -17.24
CA HIS A 955 0.87 19.07 -16.93
C HIS A 955 2.26 18.77 -16.36
N ILE A 956 2.55 17.50 -16.01
CA ILE A 956 3.82 17.08 -15.37
C ILE A 956 4.62 16.17 -16.32
N GLY A 957 5.72 16.67 -16.87
CA GLY A 957 6.57 15.91 -17.80
C GLY A 957 7.14 14.62 -17.21
N ASN A 958 7.49 14.62 -15.91
CA ASN A 958 8.01 13.46 -15.17
C ASN A 958 6.99 12.32 -14.93
N LEU A 959 5.75 12.43 -15.43
CA LEU A 959 4.79 11.33 -15.43
C LEU A 959 4.73 10.59 -16.77
N ASP A 960 5.48 11.07 -17.78
CA ASP A 960 5.58 10.45 -19.11
C ASP A 960 4.19 10.22 -19.72
N TYR A 961 3.30 11.22 -19.57
CA TYR A 961 1.86 11.11 -19.80
C TYR A 961 1.50 10.75 -21.25
N ARG A 962 2.40 10.97 -22.22
CA ARG A 962 2.20 10.55 -23.62
C ARG A 962 2.50 9.06 -23.79
N SER A 963 3.53 8.56 -23.12
CA SER A 963 3.87 7.15 -23.01
C SER A 963 2.85 6.38 -22.17
N SER A 964 2.26 7.03 -21.16
CA SER A 964 1.09 6.57 -20.40
C SER A 964 -0.13 6.43 -21.30
N TYR A 965 -0.49 7.48 -22.06
CA TYR A 965 -1.54 7.40 -23.08
C TYR A 965 -1.25 6.33 -24.15
N ALA A 966 0.00 6.17 -24.58
CA ALA A 966 0.38 5.17 -25.58
C ALA A 966 0.18 3.73 -25.05
N ALA A 967 0.61 3.46 -23.81
CA ALA A 967 0.35 2.18 -23.15
C ALA A 967 -1.15 1.94 -22.97
N ALA A 968 -1.90 2.96 -22.54
CA ALA A 968 -3.34 2.88 -22.34
C ALA A 968 -4.08 2.57 -23.65
N ALA A 969 -3.77 3.30 -24.73
CA ALA A 969 -4.40 3.12 -26.04
C ALA A 969 -4.03 1.79 -26.72
N ALA A 970 -2.82 1.26 -26.48
CA ALA A 970 -2.42 -0.06 -26.97
C ALA A 970 -3.00 -1.20 -26.13
N GLY A 971 -3.04 -1.06 -24.80
CA GLY A 971 -3.65 -2.02 -23.88
C GLY A 971 -5.18 -2.09 -24.03
N LYS A 972 -5.82 -0.98 -24.39
CA LYS A 972 -7.25 -0.92 -24.75
C LYS A 972 -7.62 -1.91 -25.86
N ARG A 973 -6.73 -2.12 -26.85
CA ARG A 973 -6.90 -3.12 -27.93
C ARG A 973 -7.03 -4.55 -27.38
N ILE A 974 -6.45 -4.84 -26.21
CA ILE A 974 -6.61 -6.15 -25.54
C ILE A 974 -8.04 -6.29 -25.01
N TYR A 975 -8.56 -5.28 -24.30
CA TYR A 975 -9.95 -5.27 -23.82
C TYR A 975 -10.96 -5.34 -24.99
N GLU A 976 -10.70 -4.66 -26.10
CA GLU A 976 -11.47 -4.78 -27.34
C GLU A 976 -11.49 -6.22 -27.88
N ALA A 977 -10.32 -6.85 -28.05
CA ALA A 977 -10.22 -8.23 -28.57
C ALA A 977 -10.94 -9.27 -27.70
N LEU A 978 -11.02 -9.02 -26.39
CA LEU A 978 -11.73 -9.86 -25.42
C LEU A 978 -13.23 -9.54 -25.32
N GLY A 979 -13.72 -8.52 -26.02
CA GLY A 979 -15.13 -8.07 -26.00
C GLY A 979 -15.53 -7.25 -24.77
N VAL A 980 -14.57 -6.87 -23.92
CA VAL A 980 -14.79 -6.16 -22.64
C VAL A 980 -14.24 -4.73 -22.69
N SER A 981 -14.32 -4.07 -23.85
CA SER A 981 -13.75 -2.73 -24.07
C SER A 981 -14.17 -1.71 -23.03
N SER A 982 -15.43 -1.75 -22.57
CA SER A 982 -15.94 -0.85 -21.53
C SER A 982 -15.24 -0.99 -20.17
N ASN A 983 -14.47 -2.05 -19.92
CA ASN A 983 -13.84 -2.27 -18.61
C ASN A 983 -12.52 -1.51 -18.39
N MET A 984 -12.01 -0.81 -19.42
CA MET A 984 -10.80 0.02 -19.33
C MET A 984 -11.08 1.49 -19.64
N SER A 985 -10.98 2.33 -18.62
CA SER A 985 -11.15 3.79 -18.66
C SER A 985 -9.80 4.52 -18.50
N PHE A 986 -9.61 5.65 -19.19
CA PHE A 986 -8.45 6.53 -19.04
C PHE A 986 -8.92 7.99 -18.96
N HIS A 987 -8.44 8.75 -17.97
CA HIS A 987 -8.72 10.18 -17.86
C HIS A 987 -7.46 10.96 -17.51
N ASN A 988 -7.04 11.85 -18.41
CA ASN A 988 -6.04 12.88 -18.13
C ASN A 988 -6.51 14.30 -18.53
N ASN A 989 -7.73 14.45 -19.02
CA ASN A 989 -8.29 15.76 -19.40
C ASN A 989 -8.70 16.57 -18.15
N VAL A 990 -7.71 17.22 -17.53
CA VAL A 990 -7.84 17.92 -16.24
C VAL A 990 -7.32 19.36 -16.32
N SER A 991 -7.97 20.26 -15.58
CA SER A 991 -7.67 21.68 -15.52
C SER A 991 -6.50 22.00 -14.58
N ASP A 992 -6.50 21.41 -13.38
CA ASP A 992 -5.41 21.51 -12.40
C ASP A 992 -4.25 20.56 -12.76
N GLY A 993 -3.03 21.10 -12.67
CA GLY A 993 -1.78 20.36 -12.88
C GLY A 993 -1.06 19.94 -11.60
N SER A 994 -1.56 20.31 -10.41
CA SER A 994 -0.91 19.97 -9.14
C SER A 994 -0.80 18.46 -8.91
N HIS A 995 0.42 17.99 -8.61
CA HIS A 995 0.70 16.56 -8.47
C HIS A 995 -0.07 15.94 -7.31
N CYS A 996 -0.77 14.83 -7.56
CA CYS A 996 -1.60 14.10 -6.60
C CYS A 996 -2.73 14.91 -5.94
N ALA A 997 -2.97 16.16 -6.35
CA ALA A 997 -4.13 16.93 -5.93
C ALA A 997 -5.41 16.29 -6.50
N TRP A 998 -6.49 16.28 -5.70
CA TRP A 998 -7.78 15.82 -6.19
C TRP A 998 -8.33 16.75 -7.27
N LYS A 999 -8.79 16.15 -8.37
CA LYS A 999 -9.30 16.85 -9.56
C LYS A 999 -10.78 16.49 -9.70
N SER A 1000 -11.66 17.49 -9.79
CA SER A 1000 -13.11 17.26 -9.80
C SER A 1000 -13.58 16.49 -11.04
N GLU A 1001 -12.81 16.58 -12.12
CA GLU A 1001 -12.98 15.85 -13.37
C GLU A 1001 -12.84 14.33 -13.19
N PHE A 1002 -12.12 13.84 -12.17
CA PHE A 1002 -12.04 12.43 -11.82
C PHE A 1002 -13.29 11.91 -11.08
N ALA A 1003 -14.18 12.79 -10.60
CA ALA A 1003 -15.26 12.41 -9.70
C ALA A 1003 -16.33 11.51 -10.34
N GLN A 1004 -16.66 11.74 -11.63
CA GLN A 1004 -17.64 10.92 -12.34
C GLN A 1004 -17.03 9.57 -12.79
N PRO A 1005 -15.89 9.51 -13.52
CA PRO A 1005 -15.27 8.23 -13.89
C PRO A 1005 -15.01 7.31 -12.69
N LEU A 1006 -14.66 7.88 -11.52
CA LEU A 1006 -14.53 7.12 -10.28
C LEU A 1006 -15.86 6.52 -9.80
N ARG A 1007 -16.98 7.25 -9.87
CA ARG A 1007 -18.31 6.70 -9.56
C ARG A 1007 -18.69 5.58 -10.53
N ASP A 1008 -18.50 5.79 -11.83
CA ASP A 1008 -18.93 4.85 -12.87
C ASP A 1008 -18.21 3.51 -12.74
N ASN A 1009 -16.88 3.55 -12.57
CA ASN A 1009 -16.07 2.35 -12.38
C ASN A 1009 -16.32 1.69 -11.01
N VAL A 1010 -16.58 2.45 -9.94
CA VAL A 1010 -16.95 1.90 -8.62
C VAL A 1010 -18.32 1.21 -8.66
N SER A 1011 -19.32 1.82 -9.33
CA SER A 1011 -20.66 1.26 -9.49
C SER A 1011 -20.62 -0.08 -10.23
N LYS A 1012 -19.89 -0.13 -11.35
CA LYS A 1012 -19.71 -1.35 -12.13
C LYS A 1012 -18.88 -2.40 -11.37
N PHE A 1013 -17.62 -2.12 -11.06
CA PHE A 1013 -16.66 -3.15 -10.64
C PHE A 1013 -16.66 -3.47 -9.15
N LEU A 1014 -17.22 -2.62 -8.28
CA LEU A 1014 -17.24 -2.87 -6.83
C LEU A 1014 -18.66 -2.96 -6.25
N LYS A 1015 -19.71 -2.84 -7.08
CA LYS A 1015 -21.11 -2.88 -6.61
C LYS A 1015 -22.03 -3.71 -7.53
N GLY A 1016 -21.53 -4.23 -8.65
CA GLY A 1016 -22.30 -5.05 -9.59
C GLY A 1016 -23.42 -4.30 -10.33
N GLY A 1017 -23.37 -2.97 -10.35
CA GLY A 1017 -24.36 -2.13 -11.03
C GLY A 1017 -23.95 -1.71 -12.44
N SER A 1018 -24.77 -0.86 -13.05
CA SER A 1018 -24.44 -0.13 -14.28
C SER A 1018 -23.38 0.96 -14.04
N GLY A 1019 -22.79 1.48 -15.12
CA GLY A 1019 -21.88 2.63 -15.06
C GLY A 1019 -21.13 2.89 -16.37
N ASN A 1020 -21.18 4.13 -16.85
CA ASN A 1020 -20.57 4.58 -18.11
C ASN A 1020 -19.05 4.49 -18.02
N THR A 1021 -18.53 3.40 -18.57
CA THR A 1021 -17.15 2.95 -18.40
C THR A 1021 -16.53 2.66 -19.76
N GLY A 1022 -15.22 2.91 -19.89
CA GLY A 1022 -14.49 2.65 -21.13
C GLY A 1022 -14.04 3.89 -21.90
N SER A 1023 -14.36 5.10 -21.43
CA SER A 1023 -13.95 6.33 -22.11
C SER A 1023 -12.42 6.56 -22.04
N ILE A 1024 -11.84 7.07 -23.12
CA ILE A 1024 -10.45 7.56 -23.17
C ILE A 1024 -10.49 9.10 -23.23
N ASN A 1025 -10.64 9.75 -22.09
CA ASN A 1025 -10.74 11.20 -21.95
C ASN A 1025 -9.34 11.84 -21.82
N ALA A 1026 -8.64 11.94 -22.95
CA ALA A 1026 -7.30 12.51 -23.03
C ALA A 1026 -7.30 13.99 -23.44
N ARG A 1027 -6.43 14.80 -22.83
CA ARG A 1027 -6.29 16.23 -23.12
C ARG A 1027 -5.67 16.44 -24.50
N SER A 1028 -6.15 17.44 -25.24
CA SER A 1028 -5.53 17.85 -26.51
C SER A 1028 -4.04 18.17 -26.32
N GLY A 1029 -3.19 17.60 -27.17
CA GLY A 1029 -1.71 17.72 -27.09
C GLY A 1029 -1.02 16.73 -26.14
N SER A 1030 -1.76 15.95 -25.34
CA SER A 1030 -1.23 14.91 -24.46
C SER A 1030 -1.24 13.49 -25.05
N THR A 1031 -1.77 13.34 -26.28
CA THR A 1031 -1.90 12.08 -27.00
C THR A 1031 -0.74 11.83 -27.96
N VAL A 1032 -0.59 10.59 -28.41
CA VAL A 1032 0.29 10.20 -29.53
C VAL A 1032 -0.47 9.36 -30.55
N ASN A 1033 0.02 9.29 -31.79
CA ASN A 1033 -0.50 8.34 -32.77
C ASN A 1033 0.02 6.93 -32.44
N VAL A 1034 -0.74 6.17 -31.64
CA VAL A 1034 -0.32 4.83 -31.16
C VAL A 1034 -0.13 3.85 -32.32
N ASP A 1035 -0.89 3.98 -33.40
CA ASP A 1035 -0.77 3.12 -34.59
C ASP A 1035 0.56 3.32 -35.34
N SER A 1036 1.30 4.42 -35.08
CA SER A 1036 2.69 4.57 -35.56
C SER A 1036 3.69 3.64 -34.85
N TYR A 1037 3.28 2.99 -33.76
CA TYR A 1037 4.09 2.07 -32.95
C TYR A 1037 3.49 0.66 -32.89
N ILE A 1038 2.42 0.39 -33.63
CA ILE A 1038 1.74 -0.92 -33.69
C ILE A 1038 1.95 -1.51 -35.09
N ASN A 1039 2.47 -2.74 -35.15
CA ASN A 1039 2.64 -3.50 -36.40
C ASN A 1039 1.84 -4.82 -36.40
N TRP A 1040 0.82 -4.89 -35.56
CA TRP A 1040 -0.08 -6.02 -35.35
C TRP A 1040 -1.54 -5.55 -35.43
N THR A 1041 -2.47 -6.49 -35.59
CA THR A 1041 -3.91 -6.20 -35.64
C THR A 1041 -4.63 -6.74 -34.41
N THR A 1042 -5.61 -5.98 -33.90
CA THR A 1042 -6.59 -6.48 -32.93
C THR A 1042 -7.39 -7.62 -33.56
N PRO A 1043 -7.36 -8.86 -33.01
CA PRO A 1043 -8.20 -9.94 -33.47
C PRO A 1043 -9.62 -9.80 -32.91
N ASN A 1044 -10.62 -10.26 -33.66
CA ASN A 1044 -11.93 -10.58 -33.10
C ASN A 1044 -11.86 -12.04 -32.61
N LEU A 1045 -11.88 -12.25 -31.29
CA LEU A 1045 -11.67 -13.56 -30.67
C LEU A 1045 -13.02 -14.22 -30.34
N SER A 1046 -13.17 -15.50 -30.72
CA SER A 1046 -14.42 -16.25 -30.54
C SER A 1046 -14.48 -17.02 -29.22
N GLY A 1047 -15.71 -17.37 -28.80
CA GLY A 1047 -15.99 -18.08 -27.55
C GLY A 1047 -15.93 -17.19 -26.31
N ASN A 1048 -16.12 -17.80 -25.14
CA ASN A 1048 -16.19 -17.11 -23.86
C ASN A 1048 -14.78 -16.95 -23.25
N LEU A 1049 -14.65 -16.07 -22.25
CA LEU A 1049 -13.45 -15.98 -21.43
C LEU A 1049 -13.39 -17.18 -20.47
N ASP A 1050 -12.21 -17.78 -20.33
CA ASP A 1050 -11.89 -18.86 -19.37
C ASP A 1050 -11.12 -18.24 -18.20
N PHE A 1051 -11.60 -18.37 -16.96
CA PHE A 1051 -11.03 -17.75 -15.76
C PHE A 1051 -11.32 -18.54 -14.47
#